data_AF-A0A7X7HXP7-F1
#
_entry.id   AF-A0A7X7HXP7-F1
#
_cell.length_a   1.000
_cell.length_b   1.000
_cell.length_c   1.000
_cell.angle_alpha   90.00
_cell.angle_beta   90.00
_cell.angle_gamma   90.00
#
_symmetry.space_group_name_H-M   'P 1'
#
loop_
_entity.id
_entity.type
_entity.pdbx_description
1 polymer ?
#
loop_
_entity_poly.entity_id
_entity_poly.type
_entity_poly.pdbx_seq_one_letter_code
_entity_poly.pdbx_strand_id
1 'polypeptide(L)'
;MTQNKLIAVCYFFIIGITGAMAWPLGPAALSGLWYATAGLGALAVGTLVWSRRRRVPSADEAPHAAPARIDAIQVGVWILLLLAALVFGYTRYLAMIQSPDRLVGQLRIAPQGAAWSPGAGMSGTSFLKVKTLAPVAEDIRLRLRGRLEALQPTRDDQGLPVLSADGRWTFTQFNVDQQSDEIEIPAGTPAGAELLIQQPFTHLDAVELLSPPAGGALAVLQPVNTVALFARSGRNVVPVSILGRITADPWVYSFKTVLAVTPDYIQYQPDGPYFAIDRQTIRVTVNPDMPGYERLARSAAYGYDVALTGELIAPPSAANVGAFDQARYLRNYNIGGQIMLRTPLDGSTALSIIVPQGAAEPRAGNSLVEFSLYLRDEMVRVIKQTMPQPNSAFLGAVTVGLRYGMQNTVSVASDDYDTAAVAPILDLGRDTDALIADEFRASGINHVLAVSGLHVTIITIMFMGIFTLLKVSRKVYVPFVIFALVIFAIITGARPSTLRAVIMNSLFLLTWGYLDQGVRSSALLGVPVAAFIILLQNPAMAVDPSFTLSFGAILSLALLTQPFFDLFKKFHGNNFIALVLMVAVLTLAFAAHWLLVVTVRFWLAYALLGIALFGLARFLDRRNIHPIGHYGFADIHPGVAGFIAAQFGMQIGMMIPLSAYYFYRWPVAGAYANLLAIPLVGVVLQLSMLAGLIGLVPGIGIYLALLLNAANWIFSTMFLLIGHYFSRWFLYPFVARPTLRWMFVYYAGVCLFVWWRPIWFRLVRPRWQKASTAGRLVASAGIALLIAALVLSLQSQKKALRPAGELAVTILSVGYGSAVLVEAPDGRAILIDAAFVQTDRGRRNDAERTILPHLCAKQIKHLDALILTSPAPERTAGAATILQYLDVDELLLPAAARSVLEGGATARLLDERSPRRLKHRLSATTIESRSPVAGERLFETICDGQPFHVEVLGPAPGNDAAPLVLRMVYGNFAMLLPSDLTFDQQQALIKSVPAEQLRANVAIAPGHGTTGLADITIGIPDDMDQRLAETTGGLLKAIAPDTVVFEFGNPRPVVGMKYKSAVKLHGASRRAAEDALPQARIYATDTDGAVTIRSDGVGYELHARYDADVGLADAPTSLEIGW
;
A
#
# COMPACT_ATOMS: atom_id res chain seq x y z
N MET A 1 -12.46 38.32 9.30
CA MET A 1 -12.87 37.56 8.09
C MET A 1 -12.96 36.09 8.50
N THR A 2 -14.16 35.56 8.68
CA THR A 2 -14.42 34.57 9.74
C THR A 2 -14.23 33.12 9.26
N GLN A 3 -13.00 32.59 9.32
CA GLN A 3 -12.61 31.16 9.40
C GLN A 3 -13.31 30.13 8.48
N ASN A 4 -14.63 29.96 8.60
CA ASN A 4 -15.49 29.08 7.80
C ASN A 4 -15.33 29.25 6.29
N LYS A 5 -15.08 30.48 5.81
CA LYS A 5 -14.93 30.74 4.37
C LYS A 5 -13.62 30.19 3.80
N LEU A 6 -12.52 30.28 4.55
CA LEU A 6 -11.25 29.68 4.19
C LEU A 6 -11.36 28.14 4.16
N ILE A 7 -12.00 27.59 5.20
CA ILE A 7 -12.28 26.15 5.30
C ILE A 7 -13.05 25.66 4.07
N ALA A 8 -14.09 26.39 3.64
CA ALA A 8 -14.88 26.03 2.46
C ALA A 8 -14.05 26.03 1.18
N VAL A 9 -13.21 27.06 0.94
CA VAL A 9 -12.31 27.13 -0.21
C VAL A 9 -11.37 25.91 -0.28
N CYS A 10 -10.75 25.55 0.85
CA CYS A 10 -9.88 24.37 0.93
C CYS A 10 -10.64 23.08 0.63
N TYR A 11 -11.85 22.90 1.14
CA TYR A 11 -12.65 21.70 0.85
C TYR A 11 -13.12 21.65 -0.61
N PHE A 12 -13.49 22.78 -1.23
CA PHE A 12 -13.86 22.81 -2.66
C PHE A 12 -12.68 22.46 -3.57
N PHE A 13 -11.46 22.90 -3.22
CA PHE A 13 -10.24 22.45 -3.89
C PHE A 13 -10.06 20.92 -3.82
N ILE A 14 -10.23 20.33 -2.64
CA ILE A 14 -10.14 18.87 -2.45
C ILE A 14 -11.25 18.15 -3.24
N ILE A 15 -12.48 18.69 -3.23
CA ILE A 15 -13.59 18.15 -4.04
C ILE A 15 -13.25 18.17 -5.53
N GLY A 16 -12.64 19.26 -6.01
CA GLY A 16 -12.11 19.37 -7.37
C GLY A 16 -11.15 18.24 -7.73
N ILE A 17 -10.16 17.96 -6.87
CA ILE A 17 -9.23 16.83 -7.03
C ILE A 17 -10.02 15.52 -7.14
N THR A 18 -10.90 15.23 -6.18
CA THR A 18 -11.69 13.98 -6.18
C THR A 18 -12.60 13.84 -7.39
N GLY A 19 -13.15 14.95 -7.89
CA GLY A 19 -13.94 14.99 -9.11
C GLY A 19 -13.11 14.61 -10.34
N ALA A 20 -11.86 15.07 -10.42
CA ALA A 20 -10.94 14.69 -11.50
C ALA A 20 -10.50 13.23 -11.42
N MET A 21 -10.44 12.65 -10.21
CA MET A 21 -10.18 11.22 -10.05
C MET A 21 -11.35 10.36 -10.52
N ALA A 22 -12.58 10.80 -10.26
CA ALA A 22 -13.79 10.05 -10.62
C ALA A 22 -14.16 10.20 -12.10
N TRP A 23 -13.91 11.37 -12.69
CA TRP A 23 -14.19 11.67 -14.08
C TRP A 23 -13.00 12.39 -14.72
N PRO A 24 -11.93 11.69 -15.12
CA PRO A 24 -10.78 12.32 -15.75
C PRO A 24 -11.12 12.80 -17.17
N LEU A 25 -11.01 14.11 -17.42
CA LEU A 25 -11.08 14.65 -18.77
C LEU A 25 -9.77 14.36 -19.53
N GLY A 26 -9.85 14.23 -20.85
CA GLY A 26 -8.67 14.02 -21.70
C GLY A 26 -7.72 15.22 -21.74
N PRO A 27 -6.46 15.03 -22.21
CA PRO A 27 -5.41 16.06 -22.20
C PRO A 27 -5.80 17.38 -22.88
N ALA A 28 -6.66 17.32 -23.90
CA ALA A 28 -7.14 18.49 -24.64
C ALA A 28 -7.93 19.49 -23.78
N ALA A 29 -8.52 19.05 -22.66
CA ALA A 29 -9.28 19.93 -21.76
C ALA A 29 -8.39 20.76 -20.82
N LEU A 30 -7.10 20.39 -20.66
CA LEU A 30 -6.25 20.92 -19.61
C LEU A 30 -5.98 22.43 -19.76
N SER A 31 -5.70 22.90 -20.97
CA SER A 31 -5.47 24.32 -21.26
C SER A 31 -6.72 25.16 -20.97
N GLY A 32 -7.89 24.70 -21.42
CA GLY A 32 -9.18 25.35 -21.16
C GLY A 32 -9.48 25.46 -19.66
N LEU A 33 -9.16 24.43 -18.88
CA LEU A 33 -9.34 24.43 -17.43
C LEU A 33 -8.39 25.41 -16.70
N TRP A 34 -7.15 25.58 -17.17
CA TRP A 34 -6.24 26.59 -16.64
C TRP A 34 -6.76 28.01 -16.90
N TYR A 35 -7.24 28.29 -18.11
CA TYR A 35 -7.88 29.56 -18.44
C TYR A 35 -9.15 29.81 -17.62
N ALA A 36 -9.99 28.77 -17.43
CA ALA A 36 -11.19 28.87 -16.60
C ALA A 36 -10.84 29.19 -15.13
N THR A 37 -9.80 28.56 -14.59
CA THR A 37 -9.31 28.83 -13.23
C THR A 37 -8.85 30.29 -13.09
N ALA A 38 -8.02 30.76 -14.03
CA ALA A 38 -7.53 32.14 -14.03
C ALA A 38 -8.68 33.15 -14.20
N GLY A 39 -9.62 32.88 -15.10
CA GLY A 39 -10.78 33.73 -15.37
C GLY A 39 -11.71 33.86 -14.16
N LEU A 40 -12.07 32.74 -13.52
CA LEU A 40 -12.90 32.74 -12.31
C LEU A 40 -12.22 33.48 -11.16
N GLY A 41 -10.90 33.29 -10.99
CA GLY A 41 -10.10 33.99 -9.99
C GLY A 41 -10.07 35.50 -10.23
N ALA A 42 -9.82 35.93 -11.47
CA ALA A 42 -9.81 37.34 -11.86
C ALA A 42 -11.18 37.99 -11.67
N LEU A 43 -12.28 37.30 -12.03
CA LEU A 43 -13.65 37.77 -11.80
C LEU A 43 -13.96 37.94 -10.31
N ALA A 44 -13.53 37.01 -9.46
CA ALA A 44 -13.70 37.11 -8.01
C ALA A 44 -12.93 38.30 -7.41
N VAL A 45 -11.69 38.51 -7.82
CA VAL A 45 -10.88 39.66 -7.36
C VAL A 45 -11.46 40.97 -7.87
N GLY A 46 -11.84 41.04 -9.15
CA GLY A 46 -12.46 42.22 -9.76
C GLY A 46 -13.76 42.63 -9.08
N THR A 47 -14.65 41.68 -8.82
CA THR A 47 -15.91 41.91 -8.09
C THR A 47 -15.67 42.31 -6.62
N LEU A 48 -14.65 41.75 -5.96
CA LEU A 48 -14.25 42.16 -4.60
C LEU A 48 -13.73 43.61 -4.58
N VAL A 49 -12.81 43.97 -5.49
CA VAL A 49 -12.26 45.33 -5.60
C VAL A 49 -13.35 46.34 -5.93
N TRP A 50 -14.24 46.00 -6.88
CA TRP A 50 -15.40 46.82 -7.25
C TRP A 50 -16.35 47.04 -6.06
N SER A 51 -16.63 45.99 -5.27
CA SER A 51 -17.46 46.09 -4.07
C SER A 51 -16.84 46.98 -2.98
N ARG A 52 -15.51 46.91 -2.78
CA ARG A 52 -14.80 47.76 -1.81
C ARG A 52 -14.78 49.22 -2.23
N ARG A 53 -14.64 49.51 -3.53
CA ARG A 53 -14.66 50.88 -4.07
C ARG A 53 -16.03 51.56 -3.99
N ARG A 54 -17.13 50.79 -3.94
CA ARG A 54 -18.51 51.32 -3.82
C ARG A 54 -19.07 51.37 -2.40
N ARG A 55 -18.34 50.88 -1.39
CA ARG A 55 -18.73 51.10 0.01
C ARG A 55 -18.46 52.55 0.39
N VAL A 56 -19.50 53.38 0.35
CA VAL A 56 -19.54 54.69 1.00
C VAL A 56 -19.40 54.47 2.51
N PRO A 57 -18.59 55.25 3.25
CA PRO A 57 -18.58 55.20 4.70
C PRO A 57 -19.93 55.73 5.18
N SER A 58 -20.79 54.86 5.73
CA SER A 58 -21.97 55.33 6.45
C SER A 58 -21.52 55.88 7.79
N ALA A 59 -21.67 57.19 7.96
CA ALA A 59 -21.62 57.84 9.26
C ALA A 59 -22.70 57.27 10.20
N ASP A 60 -22.33 57.26 11.48
CA ASP A 60 -23.14 57.16 12.69
C ASP A 60 -23.77 55.85 13.16
N GLU A 61 -23.45 55.61 14.43
CA GLU A 61 -24.02 54.70 15.40
C GLU A 61 -25.55 54.89 15.51
N ALA A 62 -26.32 53.84 15.21
CA ALA A 62 -27.70 53.71 15.68
C ALA A 62 -27.88 52.31 16.29
N PRO A 63 -28.28 52.16 17.57
CA PRO A 63 -28.29 50.86 18.25
C PRO A 63 -29.35 49.85 17.76
N HIS A 64 -30.22 50.22 16.81
CA HIS A 64 -31.42 49.42 16.45
C HIS A 64 -31.63 49.27 14.93
N ALA A 65 -30.61 48.85 14.18
CA ALA A 65 -30.77 48.41 12.80
C ALA A 65 -31.07 46.90 12.72
N ALA A 66 -32.14 46.54 12.00
CA ALA A 66 -32.55 45.16 11.68
C ALA A 66 -31.43 44.34 11.00
N PRO A 67 -31.45 42.99 11.10
CA PRO A 67 -30.34 42.15 10.65
C PRO A 67 -30.02 42.39 9.18
N ALA A 68 -28.75 42.70 8.91
CA ALA A 68 -28.23 43.10 7.62
C ALA A 68 -28.71 42.20 6.46
N ARG A 69 -29.30 42.81 5.42
CA ARG A 69 -29.52 42.17 4.12
C ARG A 69 -28.17 41.57 3.67
N ILE A 70 -28.15 40.27 3.40
CA ILE A 70 -26.98 39.62 2.81
C ILE A 70 -26.74 40.25 1.43
N ASP A 71 -25.65 41.00 1.28
CA ASP A 71 -25.24 41.58 0.00
C ASP A 71 -25.14 40.50 -1.08
N ALA A 72 -26.04 40.51 -2.06
CA ALA A 72 -26.03 39.58 -3.19
C ALA A 72 -24.68 39.56 -3.92
N ILE A 73 -24.00 40.72 -3.97
CA ILE A 73 -22.65 40.87 -4.53
C ILE A 73 -21.63 40.05 -3.74
N GLN A 74 -21.69 40.05 -2.41
CA GLN A 74 -20.79 39.25 -1.59
C GLN A 74 -21.02 37.77 -1.84
N VAL A 75 -22.29 37.33 -1.91
CA VAL A 75 -22.63 35.93 -2.23
C VAL A 75 -22.07 35.52 -3.59
N GLY A 76 -22.19 36.38 -4.61
CA GLY A 76 -21.63 36.15 -5.95
C GLY A 76 -20.11 35.98 -5.94
N VAL A 77 -19.38 36.88 -5.25
CA VAL A 77 -17.90 36.76 -5.06
C VAL A 77 -17.55 35.40 -4.43
N TRP A 78 -18.31 34.96 -3.42
CA TRP A 78 -18.05 33.70 -2.73
C TRP A 78 -18.30 32.48 -3.61
N ILE A 79 -19.38 32.49 -4.39
CA ILE A 79 -19.65 31.40 -5.36
C ILE A 79 -18.50 31.32 -6.38
N LEU A 80 -18.03 32.46 -6.90
CA LEU A 80 -16.91 32.50 -7.84
C LEU A 80 -15.62 31.94 -7.22
N LEU A 81 -15.30 32.30 -5.97
CA LEU A 81 -14.12 31.76 -5.27
C LEU A 81 -14.19 30.25 -5.04
N LEU A 82 -15.38 29.73 -4.67
CA LEU A 82 -15.57 28.29 -4.47
C LEU A 82 -15.48 27.52 -5.80
N LEU A 83 -16.05 28.06 -6.88
CA LEU A 83 -15.92 27.50 -8.22
C LEU A 83 -14.46 27.54 -8.70
N ALA A 84 -13.75 28.67 -8.51
CA ALA A 84 -12.33 28.78 -8.85
C ALA A 84 -11.49 27.73 -8.11
N ALA A 85 -11.73 27.54 -6.81
CA ALA A 85 -11.04 26.53 -6.02
C ALA A 85 -11.31 25.10 -6.52
N LEU A 86 -12.56 24.78 -6.87
CA LEU A 86 -12.95 23.49 -7.41
C LEU A 86 -12.28 23.22 -8.77
N VAL A 87 -12.36 24.16 -9.70
CA VAL A 87 -11.73 24.02 -11.03
C VAL A 87 -10.21 23.96 -10.89
N PHE A 88 -9.62 24.72 -9.96
CA PHE A 88 -8.19 24.66 -9.67
C PHE A 88 -7.74 23.29 -9.16
N GLY A 89 -8.48 22.71 -8.21
CA GLY A 89 -8.16 21.37 -7.70
C GLY A 89 -8.26 20.30 -8.79
N TYR A 90 -9.32 20.38 -9.59
CA TYR A 90 -9.56 19.48 -10.71
C TYR A 90 -8.42 19.53 -11.75
N THR A 91 -8.05 20.75 -12.14
CA THR A 91 -7.03 21.01 -13.16
C THR A 91 -5.62 20.70 -12.67
N ARG A 92 -5.32 20.95 -11.39
CA ARG A 92 -4.03 20.59 -10.78
C ARG A 92 -3.81 19.07 -10.73
N TYR A 93 -4.85 18.28 -10.45
CA TYR A 93 -4.76 16.81 -10.46
C TYR A 93 -4.55 16.28 -11.89
N LEU A 94 -5.33 16.75 -12.87
CA LEU A 94 -5.14 16.33 -14.27
C LEU A 94 -3.73 16.65 -14.79
N ALA A 95 -3.21 17.85 -14.51
CA ALA A 95 -1.85 18.23 -14.90
C ALA A 95 -0.75 17.35 -14.28
N MET A 96 -1.04 16.64 -13.18
CA MET A 96 -0.10 15.70 -12.57
C MET A 96 -0.14 14.33 -13.27
N ILE A 97 -1.33 13.81 -13.59
CA ILE A 97 -1.48 12.48 -14.18
C ILE A 97 -1.31 12.48 -15.71
N GLN A 98 -1.55 13.62 -16.34
CA GLN A 98 -1.37 13.87 -17.76
C GLN A 98 -0.26 14.91 -17.89
N SER A 99 1.00 14.47 -17.95
CA SER A 99 2.06 15.31 -18.51
C SER A 99 1.77 15.36 -20.01
N PRO A 100 1.32 16.50 -20.56
CA PRO A 100 0.94 16.52 -21.96
C PRO A 100 2.21 16.30 -22.79
N ASP A 101 2.25 15.19 -23.52
CA ASP A 101 3.26 15.02 -24.56
C ASP A 101 3.18 16.26 -25.47
N ARG A 102 4.33 16.85 -25.78
CA ARG A 102 4.39 18.09 -26.53
C ARG A 102 4.10 17.81 -28.00
N LEU A 103 3.10 18.48 -28.58
CA LEU A 103 2.80 18.33 -29.99
C LEU A 103 3.95 18.89 -30.85
N VAL A 104 4.67 17.99 -31.52
CA VAL A 104 5.76 18.33 -32.44
C VAL A 104 5.20 18.70 -33.81
N GLY A 105 4.13 18.03 -34.23
CA GLY A 105 3.37 18.39 -35.43
C GLY A 105 2.27 17.37 -35.75
N GLN A 106 1.46 17.68 -36.77
CA GLN A 106 0.38 16.82 -37.24
C GLN A 106 0.56 16.51 -38.72
N LEU A 107 0.32 15.26 -39.09
CA LEU A 107 0.30 14.83 -40.48
C LEU A 107 -1.15 14.54 -40.88
N ARG A 108 -1.68 15.30 -41.84
CA ARG A 108 -2.96 14.99 -42.48
C ARG A 108 -2.69 14.36 -43.83
N ILE A 109 -3.17 13.14 -44.01
CA ILE A 109 -3.01 12.34 -45.23
C ILE A 109 -4.34 12.40 -45.98
N ALA A 110 -4.31 12.94 -47.19
CA ALA A 110 -5.45 13.01 -48.11
C ALA A 110 -5.09 12.32 -49.44
N PRO A 111 -6.08 11.95 -50.27
CA PRO A 111 -5.84 11.30 -51.57
C PRO A 111 -4.93 12.08 -52.53
N GLN A 112 -4.80 13.40 -52.33
CA GLN A 112 -4.00 14.30 -53.17
C GLN A 112 -2.59 14.57 -52.62
N GLY A 113 -2.24 13.99 -51.46
CA GLY A 113 -0.94 14.18 -50.80
C GLY A 113 -1.04 14.30 -49.27
N ALA A 114 0.11 14.32 -48.61
CA ALA A 114 0.20 14.51 -47.17
C ALA A 114 0.62 15.95 -46.82
N ALA A 115 -0.09 16.58 -45.88
CA ALA A 115 0.21 17.91 -45.38
C ALA A 115 0.74 17.81 -43.93
N TRP A 116 2.00 18.17 -43.74
CA TRP A 116 2.61 18.31 -42.42
C TRP A 116 2.35 19.72 -41.85
N SER A 117 1.77 19.78 -40.66
CA SER A 117 1.56 21.00 -39.89
C SER A 117 2.51 21.00 -38.69
N PRO A 118 3.60 21.78 -38.70
CA PRO A 118 4.55 21.82 -37.61
C PRO A 118 3.92 22.43 -36.35
N GLY A 119 4.24 21.84 -35.20
CA GLY A 119 3.83 22.27 -33.87
C GLY A 119 4.89 23.12 -33.17
N ALA A 120 5.00 22.99 -31.84
CA ALA A 120 5.82 23.87 -31.01
C ALA A 120 7.34 23.59 -31.07
N GLY A 121 7.84 22.75 -31.99
CA GLY A 121 9.23 22.25 -31.97
C GLY A 121 9.53 21.36 -30.76
N MET A 122 10.69 20.71 -30.74
CA MET A 122 11.12 19.84 -29.64
C MET A 122 11.89 20.63 -28.57
N SER A 123 11.85 20.17 -27.32
CA SER A 123 12.71 20.65 -26.23
C SER A 123 13.70 19.57 -25.82
N GLY A 124 14.92 19.63 -26.36
CA GLY A 124 16.00 18.68 -26.06
C GLY A 124 15.80 17.29 -26.68
N THR A 125 16.79 16.42 -26.43
CA THR A 125 16.83 15.05 -26.94
C THR A 125 15.78 14.16 -26.27
N SER A 126 14.92 13.52 -27.05
CA SER A 126 13.84 12.64 -26.58
C SER A 126 13.47 11.62 -27.65
N PHE A 127 12.80 10.54 -27.25
CA PHE A 127 12.04 9.71 -28.20
C PHE A 127 10.86 10.50 -28.75
N LEU A 128 10.24 9.99 -29.82
CA LEU A 128 9.00 10.52 -30.39
C LEU A 128 7.90 9.47 -30.31
N LYS A 129 6.65 9.92 -30.25
CA LYS A 129 5.48 9.06 -30.38
C LYS A 129 4.65 9.46 -31.58
N VAL A 130 4.10 8.48 -32.28
CA VAL A 130 3.09 8.69 -33.33
C VAL A 130 1.73 8.28 -32.77
N LYS A 131 0.76 9.18 -32.82
CA LYS A 131 -0.61 8.97 -32.34
C LYS A 131 -1.61 9.06 -33.47
N THR A 132 -2.51 8.09 -33.59
CA THR A 132 -3.62 8.15 -34.55
C THR A 132 -4.69 9.13 -34.06
N LEU A 133 -5.13 10.05 -34.90
CA LEU A 133 -6.20 11.01 -34.59
C LEU A 133 -7.57 10.54 -35.09
N ALA A 134 -7.59 9.62 -36.05
CA ALA A 134 -8.77 8.96 -36.60
C ALA A 134 -8.45 7.47 -36.82
N PRO A 135 -9.46 6.58 -36.94
CA PRO A 135 -9.24 5.18 -37.27
C PRO A 135 -8.52 5.05 -38.62
N VAL A 136 -7.58 4.11 -38.69
CA VAL A 136 -6.74 3.87 -39.88
C VAL A 136 -7.46 2.91 -40.81
N ALA A 137 -7.79 3.36 -42.03
CA ALA A 137 -8.54 2.55 -43.00
C ALA A 137 -7.64 1.66 -43.87
N GLU A 138 -6.41 2.09 -44.12
CA GLU A 138 -5.38 1.40 -44.93
C GLU A 138 -4.03 1.50 -44.21
N ASP A 139 -3.13 0.55 -44.46
CA ASP A 139 -1.81 0.53 -43.85
C ASP A 139 -1.04 1.83 -44.15
N ILE A 140 -0.55 2.50 -43.11
CA ILE A 140 0.25 3.71 -43.23
C ILE A 140 1.71 3.35 -42.95
N ARG A 141 2.58 3.58 -43.93
CA ARG A 141 4.03 3.42 -43.79
C ARG A 141 4.72 4.77 -43.87
N LEU A 142 5.50 5.10 -42.84
CA LEU A 142 6.19 6.39 -42.75
C LEU A 142 7.59 6.25 -42.13
N ARG A 143 8.40 7.29 -42.32
CA ARG A 143 9.73 7.45 -41.72
C ARG A 143 9.90 8.87 -41.20
N LEU A 144 10.50 9.00 -40.03
CA LEU A 144 10.84 10.30 -39.44
C LEU A 144 12.30 10.63 -39.77
N ARG A 145 12.57 11.85 -40.23
CA ARG A 145 13.92 12.38 -40.48
C ARG A 145 14.16 13.63 -39.66
N GLY A 146 15.36 13.75 -39.11
CA GLY A 146 15.73 14.89 -38.28
C GLY A 146 17.19 14.82 -37.85
N ARG A 147 17.47 15.43 -36.69
CA ARG A 147 18.82 15.53 -36.14
C ARG A 147 18.83 15.15 -34.67
N LEU A 148 19.93 14.57 -34.25
CA LEU A 148 20.24 14.20 -32.88
C LEU A 148 21.44 15.01 -32.41
N GLU A 149 21.26 15.83 -31.38
CA GLU A 149 22.35 16.43 -30.62
C GLU A 149 22.73 15.43 -29.51
N ALA A 150 23.70 14.57 -29.81
CA ALA A 150 24.17 13.53 -28.91
C ALA A 150 25.10 14.15 -27.84
N LEU A 151 24.68 14.05 -26.58
CA LEU A 151 25.45 14.47 -25.42
C LEU A 151 26.33 13.32 -24.93
N GLN A 152 27.65 13.51 -24.91
CA GLN A 152 28.60 12.61 -24.25
C GLN A 152 29.33 13.35 -23.12
N PRO A 153 29.37 12.82 -21.89
CA PRO A 153 30.04 13.50 -20.79
C PRO A 153 31.55 13.53 -21.04
N THR A 154 32.17 14.68 -20.81
CA THR A 154 33.64 14.79 -20.78
C THR A 154 34.16 13.94 -19.63
N ARG A 155 35.19 13.12 -19.87
CA ARG A 155 35.76 12.21 -18.88
C ARG A 155 37.14 12.71 -18.42
N ASP A 156 37.47 12.43 -17.16
CA ASP A 156 38.82 12.67 -16.61
C ASP A 156 39.79 11.52 -16.93
N ASP A 157 41.02 11.61 -16.43
CA ASP A 157 42.08 10.61 -16.64
C ASP A 157 41.73 9.23 -16.05
N GLN A 158 40.75 9.16 -15.15
CA GLN A 158 40.23 7.92 -14.56
C GLN A 158 38.98 7.41 -15.31
N GLY A 159 38.56 8.09 -16.37
CA GLY A 159 37.38 7.75 -17.16
C GLY A 159 36.07 8.17 -16.50
N LEU A 160 36.08 8.96 -15.42
CA LEU A 160 34.89 9.42 -14.71
C LEU A 160 34.32 10.70 -15.35
N PRO A 161 32.98 10.88 -15.34
CA PRO A 161 32.36 12.09 -15.87
C PRO A 161 32.74 13.33 -15.06
N VAL A 162 33.07 14.40 -15.78
CA VAL A 162 33.52 15.67 -15.21
C VAL A 162 32.34 16.53 -14.75
N LEU A 163 32.45 17.05 -13.53
CA LEU A 163 31.55 18.05 -12.95
C LEU A 163 32.28 19.38 -12.78
N SER A 164 31.71 20.47 -13.29
CA SER A 164 32.26 21.81 -13.15
C SER A 164 32.20 22.32 -11.69
N ALA A 165 32.96 23.38 -11.38
CA ALA A 165 32.96 23.99 -10.04
C ALA A 165 31.59 24.56 -9.61
N ASP A 166 30.74 24.98 -10.56
CA ASP A 166 29.35 25.40 -10.32
C ASP A 166 28.35 24.21 -10.22
N GLY A 167 28.84 22.99 -10.38
CA GLY A 167 28.07 21.75 -10.22
C GLY A 167 27.17 21.44 -11.41
N ARG A 168 27.64 21.72 -12.63
CA ARG A 168 27.02 21.32 -13.89
C ARG A 168 27.86 20.21 -14.54
N TRP A 169 27.19 19.23 -15.12
CA TRP A 169 27.84 18.17 -15.88
C TRP A 169 28.41 18.73 -17.19
N THR A 170 29.67 18.42 -17.49
CA THR A 170 30.33 18.87 -18.71
C THR A 170 30.12 17.85 -19.82
N PHE A 171 29.66 18.31 -20.99
CA PHE A 171 29.39 17.46 -22.15
C PHE A 171 30.11 17.94 -23.40
N THR A 172 30.51 17.00 -24.23
CA THR A 172 30.83 17.21 -25.65
C THR A 172 29.58 16.90 -26.47
N GLN A 173 29.24 17.81 -27.39
CA GLN A 173 28.06 17.71 -28.25
C GLN A 173 28.46 17.21 -29.64
N PHE A 174 27.75 16.20 -30.13
CA PHE A 174 27.90 15.69 -31.50
C PHE A 174 26.56 15.80 -32.23
N ASN A 175 26.56 16.43 -33.40
CA ASN A 175 25.36 16.52 -34.24
C ASN A 175 25.38 15.37 -35.24
N VAL A 176 24.34 14.54 -35.19
CA VAL A 176 24.19 13.36 -36.05
C VAL A 176 22.86 13.48 -36.79
N ASP A 177 22.89 13.32 -38.11
CA ASP A 177 21.66 13.17 -38.89
C ASP A 177 20.99 11.85 -38.52
N GLN A 178 19.72 11.90 -38.16
CA GLN A 178 18.98 10.77 -37.60
C GLN A 178 17.73 10.47 -38.45
N GLN A 179 17.50 9.19 -38.68
CA GLN A 179 16.25 8.68 -39.25
C GLN A 179 15.68 7.57 -38.37
N SER A 180 14.35 7.42 -38.37
CA SER A 180 13.69 6.27 -37.74
C SER A 180 13.75 5.05 -38.66
N ASP A 181 13.51 3.87 -38.08
CA ASP A 181 13.13 2.70 -38.88
C ASP A 181 11.80 2.95 -39.62
N GLU A 182 11.44 2.05 -40.54
CA GLU A 182 10.13 2.05 -41.17
C GLU A 182 9.04 1.82 -40.12
N ILE A 183 8.11 2.77 -40.03
CA ILE A 183 6.99 2.74 -39.09
C ILE A 183 5.77 2.26 -39.87
N GLU A 184 5.26 1.09 -39.51
CA GLU A 184 4.05 0.50 -40.08
C GLU A 184 2.88 0.64 -39.09
N ILE A 185 1.80 1.28 -39.53
CA ILE A 185 0.55 1.41 -38.77
C ILE A 185 -0.53 0.65 -39.55
N PRO A 186 -0.97 -0.53 -39.09
CA PRO A 186 -1.88 -1.38 -39.85
C PRO A 186 -3.30 -0.84 -39.93
N ALA A 187 -4.02 -1.23 -40.98
CA ALA A 187 -5.44 -0.99 -41.16
C ALA A 187 -6.25 -1.57 -39.98
N GLY A 188 -7.29 -0.86 -39.57
CA GLY A 188 -8.08 -1.19 -38.38
C GLY A 188 -7.53 -0.63 -37.07
N THR A 189 -6.36 0.02 -37.07
CA THR A 189 -5.83 0.70 -35.86
C THR A 189 -6.83 1.77 -35.38
N PRO A 190 -7.31 1.71 -34.12
CA PRO A 190 -8.31 2.64 -33.62
C PRO A 190 -7.75 4.05 -33.46
N ALA A 191 -8.64 5.05 -33.42
CA ALA A 191 -8.26 6.41 -33.07
C ALA A 191 -7.70 6.47 -31.64
N GLY A 192 -6.56 7.15 -31.47
CA GLY A 192 -5.89 7.32 -30.20
C GLY A 192 -4.81 6.29 -29.90
N ALA A 193 -4.55 5.33 -30.79
CA ALA A 193 -3.42 4.41 -30.69
C ALA A 193 -2.09 5.18 -30.73
N GLU A 194 -1.15 4.80 -29.87
CA GLU A 194 0.16 5.45 -29.73
C GLU A 194 1.28 4.44 -29.99
N LEU A 195 2.26 4.84 -30.80
CA LEU A 195 3.46 4.06 -31.10
C LEU A 195 4.70 4.87 -30.69
N LEU A 196 5.57 4.30 -29.86
CA LEU A 196 6.84 4.91 -29.46
C LEU A 196 7.94 4.58 -30.47
N ILE A 197 8.65 5.60 -30.93
CA ILE A 197 9.77 5.47 -31.86
C ILE A 197 11.06 5.30 -31.06
N GLN A 198 11.80 4.22 -31.36
CA GLN A 198 12.98 3.81 -30.58
C GLN A 198 14.20 4.70 -30.86
N GLN A 199 14.26 5.37 -32.02
CA GLN A 199 15.33 6.31 -32.34
C GLN A 199 15.07 7.67 -31.67
N PRO A 200 16.07 8.24 -30.98
CA PRO A 200 15.92 9.54 -30.34
C PRO A 200 16.15 10.69 -31.32
N PHE A 201 15.44 11.79 -31.11
CA PHE A 201 15.56 13.01 -31.91
C PHE A 201 15.74 14.22 -30.98
N THR A 202 16.47 15.23 -31.46
CA THR A 202 16.51 16.56 -30.86
C THR A 202 15.74 17.56 -31.70
N HIS A 203 15.74 17.36 -33.02
CA HIS A 203 14.93 18.12 -33.97
C HIS A 203 14.32 17.19 -35.00
N LEU A 204 13.06 17.42 -35.39
CA LEU A 204 12.38 16.71 -36.45
C LEU A 204 12.31 17.61 -37.69
N ASP A 205 12.98 17.20 -38.77
CA ASP A 205 13.06 17.96 -40.02
C ASP A 205 11.91 17.62 -40.97
N ALA A 206 11.59 16.33 -41.12
CA ALA A 206 10.57 15.85 -42.05
C ALA A 206 9.89 14.55 -41.60
N VAL A 207 8.66 14.35 -42.07
CA VAL A 207 7.94 13.07 -41.99
C VAL A 207 7.71 12.59 -43.42
N GLU A 208 8.41 11.54 -43.80
CA GLU A 208 8.38 10.95 -45.14
C GLU A 208 7.36 9.81 -45.19
N LEU A 209 6.54 9.79 -46.23
CA LEU A 209 5.51 8.78 -46.42
C LEU A 209 6.00 7.77 -47.46
N LEU A 210 6.09 6.49 -47.07
CA LEU A 210 6.71 5.44 -47.87
C LEU A 210 5.71 4.74 -48.79
N SER A 211 4.42 4.81 -48.51
CA SER A 211 3.34 4.26 -49.35
C SER A 211 2.12 5.17 -49.26
N PRO A 212 1.54 5.67 -50.38
CA PRO A 212 0.44 6.64 -50.34
C PRO A 212 -0.88 5.96 -49.94
N PRO A 213 -1.45 6.22 -48.75
CA PRO A 213 -2.73 5.67 -48.32
C PRO A 213 -3.89 6.55 -48.81
N ALA A 214 -5.11 6.01 -48.88
CA ALA A 214 -6.32 6.74 -49.23
C ALA A 214 -6.74 7.81 -48.21
N GLY A 215 -6.20 7.77 -46.97
CA GLY A 215 -6.41 8.83 -45.97
C GLY A 215 -5.99 8.46 -44.55
N GLY A 216 -5.75 9.47 -43.71
CA GLY A 216 -5.37 9.28 -42.31
C GLY A 216 -5.00 10.59 -41.62
N ALA A 217 -5.01 10.61 -40.28
CA ALA A 217 -4.56 11.77 -39.51
C ALA A 217 -3.72 11.30 -38.33
N LEU A 218 -2.48 11.77 -38.24
CA LEU A 218 -1.51 11.38 -37.22
C LEU A 218 -1.00 12.63 -36.48
N ALA A 219 -0.66 12.49 -35.21
CA ALA A 219 0.06 13.47 -34.43
C ALA A 219 1.42 12.89 -34.02
N VAL A 220 2.50 13.66 -34.22
CA VAL A 220 3.81 13.35 -33.67
C VAL A 220 3.98 14.13 -32.38
N LEU A 221 4.27 13.40 -31.30
CA LEU A 221 4.33 13.92 -29.94
C LEU A 221 5.72 13.65 -29.36
N GLN A 222 6.26 14.61 -28.61
CA GLN A 222 7.45 14.44 -27.80
C GLN A 222 7.01 14.07 -26.37
N PRO A 223 7.19 12.82 -25.91
CA PRO A 223 6.99 12.47 -24.52
C PRO A 223 7.96 13.22 -23.60
N VAL A 224 7.54 13.44 -22.35
CA VAL A 224 8.43 13.97 -21.32
C VAL A 224 9.43 12.88 -20.92
N ASN A 225 10.73 13.20 -20.96
CA ASN A 225 11.79 12.31 -20.49
C ASN A 225 11.67 12.12 -18.97
N THR A 226 10.96 11.08 -18.58
CA THR A 226 10.84 10.64 -17.18
C THR A 226 11.64 9.37 -17.00
N VAL A 227 12.08 9.08 -15.78
CA VAL A 227 12.77 7.82 -15.45
C VAL A 227 11.94 6.62 -15.89
N ALA A 228 10.62 6.69 -15.72
CA ALA A 228 9.69 5.62 -16.08
C ALA A 228 9.74 5.25 -17.58
N LEU A 229 10.11 6.18 -18.47
CA LEU A 229 10.27 5.92 -19.91
C LEU A 229 11.43 4.97 -20.22
N PHE A 230 12.46 4.98 -19.36
CA PHE A 230 13.68 4.18 -19.50
C PHE A 230 13.68 2.91 -18.63
N ALA A 231 12.75 2.81 -17.68
CA ALA A 231 12.62 1.66 -16.80
C ALA A 231 11.94 0.49 -17.53
N ARG A 232 12.44 -0.74 -17.33
CA ARG A 232 11.87 -1.96 -17.96
C ARG A 232 11.27 -2.90 -16.92
N SER A 233 10.26 -3.68 -17.32
CA SER A 233 9.73 -4.81 -16.56
C SER A 233 10.59 -6.06 -16.80
N GLY A 234 10.66 -6.98 -15.82
CA GLY A 234 11.33 -8.28 -15.97
C GLY A 234 12.72 -8.40 -15.33
N ARG A 235 13.36 -9.55 -15.60
CA ARG A 235 14.72 -9.91 -15.13
C ARG A 235 15.64 -9.94 -16.37
N ASN A 236 16.89 -9.46 -16.26
CA ASN A 236 17.89 -9.30 -17.33
C ASN A 236 17.64 -8.11 -18.27
N VAL A 237 17.66 -6.90 -17.70
CA VAL A 237 17.52 -5.64 -18.44
C VAL A 237 18.90 -5.11 -18.82
N VAL A 238 19.05 -4.50 -19.99
CA VAL A 238 20.29 -3.78 -20.36
C VAL A 238 20.59 -2.69 -19.32
N PRO A 239 21.80 -2.62 -18.75
CA PRO A 239 22.13 -1.62 -17.74
C PRO A 239 22.11 -0.21 -18.34
N VAL A 240 21.63 0.75 -17.56
CA VAL A 240 21.65 2.18 -17.91
C VAL A 240 22.72 2.90 -17.09
N SER A 241 23.31 3.95 -17.65
CA SER A 241 24.22 4.84 -16.94
C SER A 241 23.51 6.12 -16.53
N ILE A 242 23.71 6.56 -15.30
CA ILE A 242 22.98 7.66 -14.68
C ILE A 242 23.96 8.64 -14.06
N LEU A 243 23.78 9.92 -14.38
CA LEU A 243 24.43 11.03 -13.72
C LEU A 243 23.39 11.76 -12.87
N GLY A 244 23.67 11.97 -11.60
CA GLY A 244 22.71 12.63 -10.73
C GLY A 244 23.25 12.91 -9.34
N ARG A 245 22.34 13.11 -8.39
CA ARG A 245 22.66 13.54 -7.03
C ARG A 245 21.85 12.80 -5.98
N ILE A 246 22.47 12.48 -4.85
CA ILE A 246 21.79 11.94 -3.67
C ILE A 246 21.01 13.07 -3.00
N THR A 247 19.67 13.01 -3.05
CA THR A 247 18.79 14.09 -2.60
C THR A 247 18.14 13.85 -1.24
N ALA A 248 18.35 12.68 -0.64
CA ALA A 248 17.89 12.36 0.70
C ALA A 248 18.90 11.50 1.46
N ASP A 249 18.78 11.50 2.78
CA ASP A 249 19.57 10.67 3.68
C ASP A 249 19.40 9.17 3.38
N PRO A 250 20.49 8.39 3.33
CA PRO A 250 20.46 6.95 3.05
C PRO A 250 19.59 6.14 4.02
N TRP A 251 18.82 5.19 3.52
CA TRP A 251 18.13 4.21 4.36
C TRP A 251 19.02 2.98 4.56
N VAL A 252 19.63 2.90 5.73
CA VAL A 252 20.57 1.84 6.09
C VAL A 252 19.83 0.70 6.80
N TYR A 253 19.89 -0.49 6.22
CA TYR A 253 19.44 -1.76 6.80
C TYR A 253 20.67 -2.60 7.17
N SER A 254 20.50 -3.64 7.99
CA SER A 254 21.60 -4.54 8.38
C SER A 254 22.23 -5.30 7.20
N PHE A 255 21.54 -5.38 6.06
CA PHE A 255 21.96 -6.18 4.90
C PHE A 255 21.96 -5.40 3.57
N LYS A 256 21.64 -4.11 3.58
CA LYS A 256 21.64 -3.24 2.39
C LYS A 256 21.49 -1.76 2.76
N THR A 257 21.93 -0.88 1.89
CA THR A 257 21.64 0.56 1.95
C THR A 257 20.80 0.96 0.75
N VAL A 258 19.85 1.87 0.94
CA VAL A 258 19.02 2.39 -0.13
C VAL A 258 19.21 3.90 -0.23
N LEU A 259 19.62 4.35 -1.42
CA LEU A 259 19.84 5.76 -1.74
C LEU A 259 18.69 6.29 -2.60
N ALA A 260 18.29 7.53 -2.34
CA ALA A 260 17.39 8.29 -3.21
C ALA A 260 18.26 9.19 -4.11
N VAL A 261 18.35 8.82 -5.39
CA VAL A 261 19.15 9.55 -6.37
C VAL A 261 18.21 10.26 -7.33
N THR A 262 18.34 11.58 -7.47
CA THR A 262 17.65 12.32 -8.53
C THR A 262 18.59 12.37 -9.73
N PRO A 263 18.27 11.68 -10.83
CA PRO A 263 19.03 11.71 -12.07
C PRO A 263 18.87 13.07 -12.76
N ASP A 264 19.98 13.63 -13.21
CA ASP A 264 19.99 14.77 -14.13
C ASP A 264 19.97 14.26 -15.57
N TYR A 265 20.76 13.20 -15.83
CA TYR A 265 20.87 12.58 -17.15
C TYR A 265 20.90 11.05 -17.08
N ILE A 266 20.34 10.40 -18.11
CA ILE A 266 20.34 8.94 -18.28
C ILE A 266 20.85 8.59 -19.68
N GLN A 267 21.72 7.60 -19.76
CA GLN A 267 22.13 6.91 -20.99
C GLN A 267 21.53 5.50 -20.96
N TYR A 268 20.62 5.23 -21.89
CA TYR A 268 19.81 4.00 -21.89
C TYR A 268 20.44 2.83 -22.67
N GLN A 269 21.33 3.12 -23.62
CA GLN A 269 22.12 2.15 -24.39
C GLN A 269 23.60 2.38 -24.12
N PRO A 270 24.42 1.31 -24.04
CA PRO A 270 25.87 1.44 -24.05
C PRO A 270 26.32 2.33 -25.20
N ASP A 271 27.19 3.30 -24.91
CA ASP A 271 27.75 4.27 -25.87
C ASP A 271 26.74 5.17 -26.61
N GLY A 272 25.45 5.13 -26.24
CA GLY A 272 24.42 6.03 -26.75
C GLY A 272 24.44 7.44 -26.14
N PRO A 273 23.58 8.37 -26.60
CA PRO A 273 23.50 9.73 -26.05
C PRO A 273 22.89 9.77 -24.65
N TYR A 274 23.25 10.80 -23.88
CA TYR A 274 22.58 11.10 -22.61
C TYR A 274 21.31 11.94 -22.80
N PHE A 275 20.26 11.57 -22.08
CA PHE A 275 18.95 12.22 -22.07
C PHE A 275 18.79 12.99 -20.77
N ALA A 276 18.43 14.27 -20.84
CA ALA A 276 18.05 15.03 -19.65
C ALA A 276 16.72 14.52 -19.10
N ILE A 277 16.64 14.31 -17.78
CA ILE A 277 15.47 13.78 -17.10
C ILE A 277 14.72 14.88 -16.33
N ASP A 278 13.40 14.89 -16.43
CA ASP A 278 12.57 15.78 -15.60
C ASP A 278 12.15 15.10 -14.29
N ARG A 279 12.61 15.69 -13.18
CA ARG A 279 11.95 15.68 -11.87
C ARG A 279 11.61 14.34 -11.20
N GLN A 280 12.05 13.16 -11.66
CA GLN A 280 11.76 11.87 -10.99
C GLN A 280 12.98 11.28 -10.27
N THR A 281 12.80 10.80 -9.04
CA THR A 281 13.86 10.14 -8.26
C THR A 281 13.91 8.64 -8.58
N ILE A 282 15.09 8.03 -8.47
CA ILE A 282 15.29 6.58 -8.49
C ILE A 282 15.69 6.06 -7.10
N ARG A 283 15.32 4.81 -6.83
CA ARG A 283 15.74 4.10 -5.64
C ARG A 283 16.91 3.19 -5.97
N VAL A 284 18.09 3.48 -5.44
CA VAL A 284 19.31 2.70 -5.68
C VAL A 284 19.61 1.84 -4.45
N THR A 285 19.65 0.53 -4.60
CA THR A 285 20.00 -0.42 -3.54
C THR A 285 21.46 -0.82 -3.66
N VAL A 286 22.21 -0.63 -2.59
CA VAL A 286 23.65 -0.92 -2.47
C VAL A 286 23.82 -2.05 -1.46
N ASN A 287 24.57 -3.10 -1.82
CA ASN A 287 24.87 -4.21 -0.91
C ASN A 287 26.12 -3.90 -0.06
N PRO A 288 26.24 -4.47 1.15
CA PRO A 288 27.40 -4.28 2.03
C PRO A 288 28.72 -4.69 1.41
N ASP A 289 28.70 -5.68 0.51
CA ASP A 289 29.89 -6.23 -0.16
C ASP A 289 30.45 -5.29 -1.25
N MET A 290 29.82 -4.13 -1.48
CA MET A 290 30.22 -3.19 -2.53
C MET A 290 31.36 -2.27 -2.05
N PRO A 291 32.39 -2.02 -2.87
CA PRO A 291 33.42 -1.03 -2.56
C PRO A 291 32.81 0.35 -2.24
N GLY A 292 33.30 1.00 -1.19
CA GLY A 292 32.81 2.32 -0.77
C GLY A 292 31.46 2.30 -0.02
N TYR A 293 30.89 1.12 0.29
CA TYR A 293 29.63 0.99 1.03
C TYR A 293 29.60 1.83 2.30
N GLU A 294 30.68 1.86 3.10
CA GLU A 294 30.72 2.61 4.35
C GLU A 294 30.50 4.12 4.17
N ARG A 295 30.98 4.72 3.07
CA ARG A 295 30.76 6.14 2.79
C ARG A 295 29.30 6.40 2.39
N LEU A 296 28.72 5.48 1.62
CA LEU A 296 27.33 5.56 1.13
C LEU A 296 26.30 5.22 2.21
N ALA A 297 26.69 4.46 3.24
CA ALA A 297 25.85 4.07 4.37
C ALA A 297 25.88 5.09 5.52
N ARG A 298 26.43 6.29 5.31
CA ARG A 298 26.48 7.39 6.29
C ARG A 298 25.70 8.60 5.79
N SER A 299 25.24 9.43 6.72
CA SER A 299 24.48 10.64 6.41
C SER A 299 25.26 11.69 5.64
N ALA A 300 26.60 11.63 5.71
CA ALA A 300 27.49 12.41 4.87
C ALA A 300 27.28 12.17 3.37
N ALA A 301 26.67 11.05 2.96
CA ALA A 301 26.36 10.79 1.55
C ALA A 301 25.29 11.73 0.97
N TYR A 302 24.50 12.40 1.80
CA TYR A 302 23.54 13.40 1.36
C TYR A 302 24.25 14.53 0.61
N GLY A 303 23.75 14.87 -0.58
CA GLY A 303 24.31 15.94 -1.41
C GLY A 303 25.41 15.50 -2.37
N TYR A 304 25.93 14.27 -2.27
CA TYR A 304 26.95 13.78 -3.21
C TYR A 304 26.38 13.68 -4.64
N ASP A 305 27.16 14.19 -5.59
CA ASP A 305 26.97 13.96 -7.01
C ASP A 305 27.54 12.57 -7.35
N VAL A 306 26.79 11.76 -8.09
CA VAL A 306 27.08 10.35 -8.32
C VAL A 306 26.92 9.99 -9.80
N ALA A 307 27.81 9.12 -10.27
CA ALA A 307 27.68 8.40 -11.52
C ALA A 307 27.48 6.92 -11.20
N LEU A 308 26.44 6.30 -11.76
CA LEU A 308 26.16 4.88 -11.50
C LEU A 308 25.68 4.17 -12.77
N THR A 309 25.96 2.87 -12.85
CA THR A 309 25.52 2.00 -13.94
C THR A 309 24.84 0.77 -13.37
N GLY A 310 23.64 0.46 -13.86
CA GLY A 310 22.90 -0.71 -13.39
C GLY A 310 21.55 -0.91 -14.08
N GLU A 311 20.92 -2.05 -13.81
CA GLU A 311 19.62 -2.40 -14.38
C GLU A 311 18.51 -1.52 -13.79
N LEU A 312 17.92 -0.64 -14.61
CA LEU A 312 16.80 0.21 -14.22
C LEU A 312 15.48 -0.52 -14.41
N ILE A 313 14.91 -0.94 -13.30
CA ILE A 313 13.71 -1.77 -13.26
C ILE A 313 12.50 -0.90 -12.89
N ALA A 314 11.41 -1.10 -13.62
CA ALA A 314 10.12 -0.50 -13.31
C ALA A 314 9.60 -1.09 -11.99
N PRO A 315 9.07 -0.27 -11.06
CA PRO A 315 8.44 -0.79 -9.85
C PRO A 315 7.37 -1.83 -10.16
N PRO A 316 7.30 -2.96 -9.43
CA PRO A 316 6.27 -3.96 -9.68
C PRO A 316 4.88 -3.43 -9.27
N SER A 317 3.88 -3.66 -10.13
CA SER A 317 2.47 -3.39 -9.81
C SER A 317 1.90 -4.53 -8.95
N ALA A 318 0.67 -4.38 -8.44
CA ALA A 318 0.04 -5.41 -7.62
C ALA A 318 -0.29 -6.68 -8.43
N ALA A 319 0.53 -7.72 -8.29
CA ALA A 319 0.35 -9.02 -8.96
C ALA A 319 -0.97 -9.73 -8.60
N ASN A 320 -1.53 -9.47 -7.42
CA ASN A 320 -2.77 -10.08 -6.94
C ASN A 320 -3.80 -9.01 -6.54
N VAL A 321 -5.09 -9.35 -6.63
CA VAL A 321 -6.15 -8.54 -6.00
C VAL A 321 -5.84 -8.41 -4.51
N GLY A 322 -5.93 -7.19 -3.97
CA GLY A 322 -5.70 -6.92 -2.55
C GLY A 322 -4.24 -6.82 -2.13
N ALA A 323 -3.28 -7.17 -3.00
CA ALA A 323 -1.86 -6.99 -2.73
C ALA A 323 -1.46 -5.49 -2.73
N PHE A 324 -0.34 -5.19 -2.10
CA PHE A 324 0.24 -3.85 -2.10
C PHE A 324 0.77 -3.49 -3.49
N ASP A 325 0.27 -2.38 -4.05
CA ASP A 325 0.71 -1.85 -5.32
C ASP A 325 1.94 -0.93 -5.13
N GLN A 326 3.13 -1.50 -5.32
CA GLN A 326 4.38 -0.78 -5.13
C GLN A 326 4.61 0.27 -6.23
N ALA A 327 4.18 -0.01 -7.47
CA ALA A 327 4.27 0.95 -8.57
C ALA A 327 3.45 2.20 -8.30
N ARG A 328 2.18 2.04 -7.91
CA ARG A 328 1.34 3.18 -7.53
C ARG A 328 1.88 3.92 -6.31
N TYR A 329 2.34 3.19 -5.27
CA TYR A 329 2.95 3.81 -4.09
C TYR A 329 4.14 4.69 -4.48
N LEU A 330 5.11 4.15 -5.23
CA LEU A 330 6.31 4.90 -5.62
C LEU A 330 6.02 6.05 -6.57
N ARG A 331 5.06 5.89 -7.49
CA ARG A 331 4.57 6.96 -8.35
C ARG A 331 4.00 8.12 -7.54
N ASN A 332 3.23 7.84 -6.47
CA ASN A 332 2.74 8.88 -5.56
C ASN A 332 3.88 9.63 -4.85
N TYR A 333 5.06 9.01 -4.70
CA TYR A 333 6.28 9.63 -4.15
C TYR A 333 7.22 10.18 -5.22
N ASN A 334 6.79 10.24 -6.48
CA ASN A 334 7.59 10.73 -7.60
C ASN A 334 8.89 9.93 -7.81
N ILE A 335 8.84 8.62 -7.50
CA ILE A 335 9.92 7.66 -7.73
C ILE A 335 9.57 6.85 -8.98
N GLY A 336 10.35 7.01 -10.04
CA GLY A 336 10.06 6.44 -11.36
C GLY A 336 10.69 5.07 -11.63
N GLY A 337 11.71 4.68 -10.85
CA GLY A 337 12.48 3.45 -11.11
C GLY A 337 13.31 2.98 -9.92
N GLN A 338 13.79 1.74 -10.01
CA GLN A 338 14.68 1.15 -9.01
C GLN A 338 15.89 0.51 -9.67
N ILE A 339 17.04 0.60 -9.01
CA ILE A 339 18.28 -0.08 -9.40
C ILE A 339 18.76 -0.89 -8.21
N MET A 340 19.12 -2.16 -8.44
CA MET A 340 19.82 -2.97 -7.46
C MET A 340 21.27 -3.15 -7.92
N LEU A 341 22.18 -2.41 -7.30
CA LEU A 341 23.60 -2.52 -7.60
C LEU A 341 24.16 -3.81 -7.01
N ARG A 342 24.99 -4.47 -7.80
CA ARG A 342 25.77 -5.64 -7.42
C ARG A 342 27.20 -5.37 -7.84
N THR A 343 28.16 -6.01 -7.19
CA THR A 343 29.55 -5.97 -7.61
C THR A 343 29.64 -6.55 -9.04
N PRO A 344 30.07 -5.76 -10.02
CA PRO A 344 30.24 -6.24 -11.39
C PRO A 344 31.26 -7.38 -11.46
N LEU A 345 31.04 -8.34 -12.37
CA LEU A 345 31.95 -9.48 -12.55
C LEU A 345 33.32 -9.06 -13.13
N ASP A 346 33.34 -7.94 -13.86
CA ASP A 346 34.54 -7.35 -14.46
C ASP A 346 35.36 -6.49 -13.47
N GLY A 347 34.90 -6.34 -12.22
CA GLY A 347 35.56 -5.55 -11.20
C GLY A 347 35.37 -4.03 -11.33
N SER A 348 34.57 -3.55 -12.28
CA SER A 348 34.26 -2.12 -12.43
C SER A 348 33.44 -1.58 -11.25
N THR A 349 33.55 -0.28 -10.96
CA THR A 349 32.73 0.36 -9.91
C THR A 349 31.37 0.75 -10.47
N ALA A 350 30.34 0.00 -10.10
CA ALA A 350 28.95 0.28 -10.50
C ALA A 350 28.38 1.61 -9.95
N LEU A 351 29.05 2.24 -8.97
CA LEU A 351 28.73 3.58 -8.47
C LEU A 351 30.00 4.30 -8.04
N SER A 352 30.14 5.54 -8.51
CA SER A 352 31.25 6.45 -8.22
C SER A 352 30.74 7.78 -7.67
N ILE A 353 31.40 8.30 -6.64
CA ILE A 353 31.14 9.65 -6.09
C ILE A 353 31.97 10.64 -6.90
N ILE A 354 31.34 11.68 -7.44
CA ILE A 354 31.98 12.67 -8.30
C ILE A 354 32.31 13.92 -7.48
N VAL A 355 33.57 14.36 -7.56
CA VAL A 355 34.06 15.58 -6.93
C VAL A 355 34.15 16.68 -7.99
N PRO A 356 33.65 17.90 -7.74
CA PRO A 356 33.78 19.01 -8.69
C PRO A 356 35.25 19.31 -9.04
N GLN A 357 35.51 19.70 -10.29
CA GLN A 357 36.86 20.08 -10.71
C GLN A 357 37.43 21.20 -9.83
N GLY A 358 38.67 20.99 -9.36
CA GLY A 358 39.36 21.93 -8.48
C GLY A 358 38.92 21.91 -7.01
N ALA A 359 37.96 21.04 -6.64
CA ALA A 359 37.55 20.84 -5.25
C ALA A 359 38.27 19.64 -4.62
N ALA A 360 38.54 19.72 -3.31
CA ALA A 360 39.11 18.62 -2.53
C ALA A 360 38.04 17.66 -1.99
N GLU A 361 36.79 18.14 -1.86
CA GLU A 361 35.68 17.39 -1.29
C GLU A 361 34.42 17.50 -2.17
N PRO A 362 33.49 16.51 -2.08
CA PRO A 362 32.20 16.58 -2.74
C PRO A 362 31.43 17.86 -2.38
N ARG A 363 30.57 18.33 -3.29
CA ARG A 363 29.77 19.52 -3.05
C ARG A 363 28.82 19.30 -1.87
N ALA A 364 28.87 20.21 -0.89
CA ALA A 364 27.98 20.23 0.26
C ALA A 364 26.51 20.31 -0.17
N GLY A 365 25.64 19.69 0.63
CA GLY A 365 24.20 19.77 0.50
C GLY A 365 23.65 21.07 1.06
N ASN A 366 22.35 21.08 1.39
CA ASN A 366 21.74 22.20 2.10
C ASN A 366 22.28 22.27 3.54
N SER A 367 22.81 23.43 3.96
CA SER A 367 23.45 23.61 5.27
C SER A 367 22.51 23.35 6.46
N LEU A 368 21.22 23.68 6.34
CA LEU A 368 20.23 23.36 7.38
C LEU A 368 20.00 21.85 7.48
N VAL A 369 20.06 21.14 6.35
CA VAL A 369 19.93 19.68 6.32
C VAL A 369 21.15 19.01 6.91
N GLU A 370 22.35 19.44 6.54
CA GLU A 370 23.60 18.92 7.11
C GLU A 370 23.66 19.13 8.62
N PHE A 371 23.34 20.33 9.11
CA PHE A 371 23.26 20.62 10.54
C PHE A 371 22.27 19.68 11.26
N SER A 372 21.10 19.45 10.64
CA SER A 372 20.08 18.57 11.20
C SER A 372 20.54 17.11 11.24
N LEU A 373 21.20 16.61 10.19
CA LEU A 373 21.75 15.25 10.15
C LEU A 373 22.89 15.08 11.15
N TYR A 374 23.77 16.07 11.29
CA TYR A 374 24.80 16.10 12.32
C TYR A 374 24.19 16.01 13.73
N LEU A 375 23.19 16.85 14.04
CA LEU A 375 22.50 16.83 15.32
C LEU A 375 21.90 15.46 15.62
N ARG A 376 21.29 14.82 14.60
CA ARG A 376 20.76 13.46 14.73
C ARG A 376 21.85 12.45 15.06
N ASP A 377 22.96 12.46 14.34
CA ASP A 377 24.02 11.47 14.49
C ASP A 377 24.66 11.58 15.89
N GLU A 378 24.82 12.80 16.42
CA GLU A 378 25.23 13.01 17.81
C GLU A 378 24.20 12.49 18.82
N MET A 379 22.90 12.76 18.61
CA MET A 379 21.85 12.20 19.48
C MET A 379 21.85 10.67 19.48
N VAL A 380 22.06 10.04 18.31
CA VAL A 380 22.16 8.58 18.18
C VAL A 380 23.38 8.04 18.92
N ARG A 381 24.52 8.74 18.83
CA ARG A 381 25.74 8.42 19.59
C ARG A 381 25.46 8.44 21.09
N VAL A 382 24.84 9.49 21.61
CA VAL A 382 24.45 9.61 23.02
C VAL A 382 23.54 8.45 23.43
N ILE A 383 22.49 8.16 22.66
CA ILE A 383 21.57 7.04 22.96
C ILE A 383 22.31 5.70 23.02
N LYS A 384 23.18 5.42 22.03
CA LYS A 384 23.94 4.16 21.98
C LYS A 384 24.93 4.01 23.13
N GLN A 385 25.53 5.11 23.60
CA GLN A 385 26.49 5.09 24.71
C GLN A 385 25.84 4.98 26.10
N THR A 386 24.56 5.34 26.22
CA THR A 386 23.88 5.46 27.52
C THR A 386 22.73 4.48 27.73
N MET A 387 22.39 3.67 26.73
CA MET A 387 21.26 2.74 26.78
C MET A 387 21.65 1.37 26.18
N PRO A 388 21.32 0.24 26.84
CA PRO A 388 21.54 -1.09 26.28
C PRO A 388 20.57 -1.42 25.14
N GLN A 389 20.94 -2.39 24.29
CA GLN A 389 20.02 -3.00 23.32
C GLN A 389 19.04 -3.93 24.06
N PRO A 390 17.74 -4.02 23.69
CA PRO A 390 17.05 -3.39 22.55
C PRO A 390 16.54 -1.97 22.80
N ASN A 391 16.59 -1.45 24.03
CA ASN A 391 16.05 -0.14 24.39
C ASN A 391 16.70 1.01 23.60
N SER A 392 17.99 0.95 23.31
CA SER A 392 18.68 1.95 22.49
C SER A 392 18.15 2.01 21.05
N ALA A 393 17.83 0.86 20.46
CA ALA A 393 17.20 0.80 19.14
C ALA A 393 15.77 1.36 19.19
N PHE A 394 15.03 1.09 20.26
CA PHE A 394 13.69 1.64 20.47
C PHE A 394 13.72 3.16 20.64
N LEU A 395 14.62 3.70 21.47
CA LEU A 395 14.84 5.14 21.63
C LEU A 395 15.26 5.79 20.31
N GLY A 396 16.18 5.18 19.55
CA GLY A 396 16.55 5.67 18.22
C GLY A 396 15.36 5.71 17.26
N ALA A 397 14.49 4.71 17.28
CA ALA A 397 13.28 4.67 16.46
C ALA A 397 12.28 5.76 16.83
N VAL A 398 11.99 5.93 18.12
CA VAL A 398 10.98 6.87 18.64
C VAL A 398 11.48 8.33 18.61
N THR A 399 12.74 8.58 18.93
CA THR A 399 13.29 9.94 19.09
C THR A 399 13.76 10.55 17.77
N VAL A 400 14.43 9.78 16.91
CA VAL A 400 15.00 10.31 15.66
C VAL A 400 14.48 9.62 14.40
N GLY A 401 13.54 8.68 14.54
CA GLY A 401 12.89 8.03 13.40
C GLY A 401 13.67 6.88 12.75
N LEU A 402 14.72 6.37 13.43
CA LEU A 402 15.56 5.26 12.98
C LEU A 402 14.89 3.88 13.17
N ARG A 403 13.70 3.71 12.60
CA ARG A 403 12.89 2.47 12.72
C ARG A 403 13.59 1.20 12.23
N TYR A 404 14.59 1.32 11.35
CA TYR A 404 15.28 0.18 10.75
C TYR A 404 16.08 -0.62 11.78
N GLY A 405 16.57 0.03 12.85
CA GLY A 405 17.21 -0.66 13.97
C GLY A 405 16.27 -1.64 14.67
N MET A 406 14.96 -1.35 14.71
CA MET A 406 13.96 -2.18 15.39
C MET A 406 13.40 -3.32 14.55
N GLN A 407 13.58 -3.30 13.22
CA GLN A 407 12.91 -4.25 12.33
C GLN A 407 13.40 -5.69 12.48
N ASN A 408 14.66 -5.89 12.86
CA ASN A 408 15.28 -7.20 13.04
C ASN A 408 15.75 -7.42 14.49
N THR A 409 15.14 -6.71 15.44
CA THR A 409 15.45 -6.88 16.86
C THR A 409 14.55 -7.96 17.44
N VAL A 410 15.17 -9.01 17.99
CA VAL A 410 14.48 -10.08 18.70
C VAL A 410 13.69 -9.54 19.89
N SER A 411 12.60 -10.23 20.22
CA SER A 411 11.76 -9.90 21.37
C SER A 411 12.57 -9.87 22.66
N VAL A 412 12.13 -9.02 23.60
CA VAL A 412 12.65 -9.00 24.97
C VAL A 412 12.42 -10.35 25.68
N ALA A 413 11.52 -11.19 25.15
CA ALA A 413 11.21 -12.53 25.63
C ALA A 413 11.99 -13.67 24.95
N SER A 414 12.90 -13.37 24.00
CA SER A 414 13.70 -14.38 23.31
C SER A 414 14.82 -14.94 24.21
N ASP A 415 15.16 -16.23 24.04
CA ASP A 415 16.25 -16.89 24.78
C ASP A 415 17.64 -16.30 24.42
N ASP A 416 17.78 -15.65 23.26
CA ASP A 416 19.00 -14.94 22.85
C ASP A 416 19.25 -13.66 23.66
N TYR A 417 18.25 -13.23 24.45
CA TYR A 417 18.35 -12.05 25.30
C TYR A 417 18.63 -12.45 26.76
N ASP A 418 19.81 -12.06 27.28
CA ASP A 418 20.25 -12.37 28.64
C ASP A 418 19.38 -11.61 29.67
N THR A 419 18.42 -12.31 30.26
CA THR A 419 17.23 -11.73 30.93
C THR A 419 17.25 -11.86 32.45
N ALA A 420 18.39 -11.79 33.14
CA ALA A 420 18.41 -11.90 34.61
C ALA A 420 17.44 -10.92 35.32
N ALA A 421 17.22 -9.72 34.76
CA ALA A 421 16.36 -8.68 35.35
C ALA A 421 14.87 -8.73 34.93
N VAL A 422 14.54 -9.38 33.80
CA VAL A 422 13.18 -9.37 33.22
C VAL A 422 12.54 -10.77 33.20
N ALA A 423 13.34 -11.83 33.34
CA ALA A 423 12.89 -13.22 33.37
C ALA A 423 11.73 -13.51 34.35
N PRO A 424 11.67 -12.94 35.57
CA PRO A 424 10.55 -13.19 36.49
C PRO A 424 9.19 -12.67 35.99
N ILE A 425 9.19 -11.78 34.99
CA ILE A 425 7.99 -11.14 34.44
C ILE A 425 7.51 -11.88 33.17
N LEU A 426 8.29 -12.80 32.59
CA LEU A 426 8.04 -13.33 31.23
C LEU A 426 7.36 -14.72 31.20
N ASP A 427 6.58 -15.08 32.21
CA ASP A 427 6.02 -16.43 32.43
C ASP A 427 4.88 -16.87 31.45
N LEU A 428 4.64 -16.14 30.35
CA LEU A 428 3.57 -16.42 29.37
C LEU A 428 4.02 -17.18 28.11
N GLY A 429 5.19 -17.80 28.17
CA GLY A 429 5.74 -18.65 27.10
C GLY A 429 6.76 -17.92 26.23
N ARG A 430 7.91 -18.56 26.03
CA ARG A 430 9.02 -18.04 25.24
C ARG A 430 8.81 -18.38 23.77
N ASP A 431 8.93 -17.39 22.91
CA ASP A 431 9.03 -17.57 21.46
C ASP A 431 10.40 -17.02 21.05
N THR A 432 11.34 -17.92 20.80
CA THR A 432 12.74 -17.61 20.48
C THR A 432 12.85 -16.74 19.24
N ASP A 433 11.86 -16.81 18.35
CA ASP A 433 11.86 -16.16 17.05
C ASP A 433 10.97 -14.92 16.96
N ALA A 434 10.27 -14.46 18.01
CA ALA A 434 9.42 -13.27 17.87
C ALA A 434 10.24 -11.97 17.65
N LEU A 435 9.82 -11.08 16.74
CA LEU A 435 10.39 -9.72 16.59
C LEU A 435 9.54 -8.69 17.31
N ILE A 436 10.20 -7.71 17.94
CA ILE A 436 9.50 -6.57 18.56
C ILE A 436 8.62 -5.84 17.53
N ALA A 437 9.08 -5.74 16.27
CA ALA A 437 8.32 -5.10 15.20
C ALA A 437 7.00 -5.83 14.89
N ASP A 438 6.95 -7.15 15.02
CA ASP A 438 5.74 -7.94 14.76
C ASP A 438 4.80 -7.89 15.96
N GLU A 439 5.33 -7.95 17.19
CA GLU A 439 4.58 -7.70 18.42
C GLU A 439 3.91 -6.32 18.40
N PHE A 440 4.63 -5.29 17.94
CA PHE A 440 4.11 -3.93 17.84
C PHE A 440 3.01 -3.80 16.78
N ARG A 441 3.11 -4.53 15.66
CA ARG A 441 2.04 -4.57 14.65
C ARG A 441 0.81 -5.25 15.22
N ALA A 442 0.98 -6.38 15.88
CA ALA A 442 -0.11 -7.16 16.46
C ALA A 442 -0.82 -6.42 17.61
N SER A 443 -0.06 -5.78 18.49
CA SER A 443 -0.59 -4.99 19.61
C SER A 443 -1.16 -3.62 19.19
N GLY A 444 -1.00 -3.21 17.93
CA GLY A 444 -1.51 -1.93 17.41
C GLY A 444 -0.67 -0.70 17.75
N ILE A 445 0.50 -0.87 18.40
CA ILE A 445 1.37 0.23 18.82
C ILE A 445 2.49 0.55 17.81
N ASN A 446 2.54 -0.14 16.66
CA ASN A 446 3.55 0.08 15.60
C ASN A 446 3.60 1.53 15.07
N HIS A 447 2.52 2.29 15.21
CA HIS A 447 2.49 3.71 14.89
C HIS A 447 3.46 4.56 15.74
N VAL A 448 4.01 4.01 16.83
CA VAL A 448 5.04 4.64 17.65
C VAL A 448 6.43 4.56 17.00
N LEU A 449 6.73 3.52 16.22
CA LEU A 449 8.00 3.39 15.50
C LEU A 449 8.08 4.29 14.25
N ALA A 450 6.92 4.76 13.78
CA ALA A 450 6.83 5.77 12.74
C ALA A 450 6.64 7.13 13.40
N VAL A 451 7.62 8.03 13.27
CA VAL A 451 7.47 9.41 13.75
C VAL A 451 6.18 10.00 13.18
N SER A 452 5.29 10.35 14.11
CA SER A 452 3.89 10.67 13.86
C SER A 452 3.49 12.00 14.47
N GLY A 453 2.24 12.43 14.24
CA GLY A 453 1.70 13.64 14.85
C GLY A 453 1.83 13.68 16.37
N LEU A 454 1.68 12.53 17.03
CA LEU A 454 1.85 12.41 18.46
C LEU A 454 3.26 12.84 18.90
N HIS A 455 4.30 12.41 18.20
CA HIS A 455 5.69 12.76 18.52
C HIS A 455 5.93 14.27 18.39
N VAL A 456 5.48 14.86 17.28
CA VAL A 456 5.59 16.30 17.05
C VAL A 456 4.86 17.10 18.12
N THR A 457 3.67 16.65 18.52
CA THR A 457 2.89 17.30 19.60
C THR A 457 3.56 17.12 20.97
N ILE A 458 4.12 15.95 21.28
CA ILE A 458 4.89 15.73 22.52
C ILE A 458 6.10 16.68 22.57
N ILE A 459 6.85 16.80 21.48
CA ILE A 459 8.00 17.71 21.37
C ILE A 459 7.55 19.17 21.51
N THR A 460 6.43 19.53 20.89
CA THR A 460 5.82 20.86 21.02
C THR A 460 5.49 21.17 22.48
N ILE A 461 4.81 20.25 23.18
CA ILE A 461 4.46 20.39 24.60
C ILE A 461 5.72 20.51 25.46
N MET A 462 6.75 19.71 25.17
CA MET A 462 8.04 19.76 25.87
C MET A 462 8.69 21.15 25.76
N PHE A 463 8.86 21.68 24.54
CA PHE A 463 9.46 23.01 24.37
C PHE A 463 8.58 24.12 24.96
N MET A 464 7.25 24.04 24.77
CA MET A 464 6.32 24.98 25.42
C MET A 464 6.46 24.96 26.94
N GLY A 465 6.57 23.78 27.55
CA GLY A 465 6.78 23.62 28.99
C GLY A 465 8.09 24.25 29.46
N ILE A 466 9.19 24.02 28.74
CA ILE A 466 10.51 24.62 29.04
C ILE A 466 10.42 26.16 28.97
N PHE A 467 9.91 26.73 27.87
CA PHE A 467 9.80 28.19 27.74
C PHE A 467 8.84 28.82 28.74
N THR A 468 7.78 28.10 29.12
CA THR A 468 6.84 28.55 30.16
C THR A 468 7.50 28.55 31.53
N LEU A 469 8.30 27.51 31.85
CA LEU A 469 9.08 27.44 33.08
C LEU A 469 10.11 28.58 33.16
N LEU A 470 10.72 28.94 32.01
CA LEU A 470 11.63 30.07 31.85
C LEU A 470 10.91 31.44 31.76
N LYS A 471 9.58 31.48 31.90
CA LYS A 471 8.74 32.70 31.85
C LYS A 471 8.87 33.51 30.55
N VAL A 472 9.18 32.87 29.43
CA VAL A 472 9.26 33.52 28.10
C VAL A 472 7.85 33.74 27.53
N SER A 473 7.62 34.90 26.91
CA SER A 473 6.30 35.24 26.35
C SER A 473 5.94 34.38 25.12
N ARG A 474 4.64 34.06 24.98
CA ARG A 474 4.11 33.18 23.91
C ARG A 474 4.48 33.65 22.50
N LYS A 475 4.42 34.96 22.26
CA LYS A 475 4.72 35.57 20.95
C LYS A 475 6.20 35.44 20.57
N VAL A 476 7.09 35.28 21.54
CA VAL A 476 8.53 35.15 21.32
C VAL A 476 8.90 33.69 21.10
N TYR A 477 8.44 32.76 21.95
CA TYR A 477 8.88 31.38 21.82
C TYR A 477 8.21 30.59 20.67
N VAL A 478 7.01 30.98 20.21
CA VAL A 478 6.30 30.25 19.14
C VAL A 478 7.14 30.10 17.85
N PRO A 479 7.77 31.16 17.30
CA PRO A 479 8.69 31.01 16.17
C PRO A 479 9.87 30.05 16.44
N PHE A 480 10.45 30.05 17.64
CA PHE A 480 11.54 29.13 17.98
C PHE A 480 11.08 27.67 18.03
N VAL A 481 9.88 27.41 18.56
CA VAL A 481 9.30 26.07 18.55
C VAL A 481 9.04 25.62 17.11
N ILE A 482 8.48 26.47 16.26
CA ILE A 482 8.27 26.15 14.83
C ILE A 482 9.59 25.81 14.15
N PHE A 483 10.65 26.61 14.39
CA PHE A 483 11.98 26.34 13.85
C PHE A 483 12.55 25.00 14.34
N ALA A 484 12.42 24.69 15.64
CA ALA A 484 12.82 23.39 16.19
C ALA A 484 12.04 22.22 15.57
N LEU A 485 10.74 22.40 15.30
CA LEU A 485 9.93 21.40 14.61
C LEU A 485 10.36 21.18 13.16
N VAL A 486 10.84 22.22 12.46
CA VAL A 486 11.40 22.08 11.10
C VAL A 486 12.70 21.28 11.14
N ILE A 487 13.61 21.57 12.07
CA ILE A 487 14.83 20.76 12.28
C ILE A 487 14.46 19.31 12.58
N PHE A 488 13.49 19.08 13.47
CA PHE A 488 12.99 17.74 13.79
C PHE A 488 12.40 17.02 12.56
N ALA A 489 11.67 17.73 11.69
CA ALA A 489 11.17 17.16 10.44
C ALA A 489 12.32 16.63 9.58
N ILE A 490 13.41 17.39 9.46
CA ILE A 490 14.59 17.01 8.67
C ILE A 490 15.33 15.84 9.31
N ILE A 491 15.58 15.87 10.62
CA ILE A 491 16.21 14.78 11.40
C ILE A 491 15.55 13.43 11.09
N THR A 492 14.22 13.42 11.07
CA THR A 492 13.42 12.20 10.87
C THR A 492 13.28 11.78 9.40
N GLY A 493 14.00 12.44 8.50
CA GLY A 493 14.04 12.16 7.06
C GLY A 493 12.91 12.81 6.26
N ALA A 494 12.33 13.91 6.76
CA ALA A 494 11.23 14.66 6.16
C ALA A 494 10.07 13.78 5.68
N ARG A 495 9.80 12.70 6.42
CA ARG A 495 8.75 11.73 6.05
C ARG A 495 7.41 12.45 5.93
N PRO A 496 6.54 12.04 5.00
CA PRO A 496 5.23 12.67 4.81
C PRO A 496 4.44 12.80 6.10
N SER A 497 4.45 11.79 6.97
CA SER A 497 3.76 11.84 8.28
C SER A 497 4.29 12.96 9.19
N THR A 498 5.61 13.10 9.29
CA THR A 498 6.24 14.16 10.10
C THR A 498 5.98 15.53 9.50
N LEU A 499 6.13 15.69 8.19
CA LEU A 499 5.90 16.97 7.51
C LEU A 499 4.47 17.47 7.74
N ARG A 500 3.47 16.60 7.58
CA ARG A 500 2.06 16.91 7.87
C ARG A 500 1.86 17.37 9.31
N ALA A 501 2.43 16.63 10.26
CA ALA A 501 2.33 16.92 11.68
C ALA A 501 2.98 18.26 12.04
N VAL A 502 4.14 18.58 11.47
CA VAL A 502 4.85 19.85 11.69
C VAL A 502 4.07 21.01 11.09
N ILE A 503 3.50 20.87 9.89
CA ILE A 503 2.62 21.89 9.31
C ILE A 503 1.42 22.14 10.21
N MET A 504 0.73 21.09 10.66
CA MET A 504 -0.46 21.23 11.53
C MET A 504 -0.13 21.80 12.91
N ASN A 505 0.94 21.34 13.56
CA ASN A 505 1.36 21.88 14.86
C ASN A 505 1.84 23.33 14.71
N SER A 506 2.53 23.68 13.63
CA SER A 506 2.93 25.07 13.33
C SER A 506 1.71 25.97 13.15
N LEU A 507 0.71 25.55 12.38
CA LEU A 507 -0.55 26.29 12.22
C LEU A 507 -1.31 26.43 13.54
N PHE A 508 -1.34 25.36 14.34
CA PHE A 508 -1.91 25.39 15.69
C PHE A 508 -1.19 26.42 16.56
N LEU A 509 0.14 26.40 16.64
CA LEU A 509 0.94 27.34 17.42
C LEU A 509 0.76 28.79 16.97
N LEU A 510 0.68 29.03 15.67
CA LEU A 510 0.44 30.37 15.12
C LEU A 510 -0.96 30.90 15.51
N THR A 511 -1.99 30.07 15.36
CA THR A 511 -3.36 30.47 15.72
C THR A 511 -3.53 30.64 17.23
N TRP A 512 -2.86 29.82 18.03
CA TRP A 512 -2.91 29.90 19.48
C TRP A 512 -2.08 31.07 20.03
N GLY A 513 -0.91 31.34 19.46
CA GLY A 513 0.01 32.40 19.91
C GLY A 513 -0.35 33.81 19.44
N TYR A 514 -1.02 33.94 18.28
CA TYR A 514 -1.32 35.24 17.67
C TYR A 514 -2.82 35.53 17.45
N LEU A 515 -3.69 34.52 17.46
CA LEU A 515 -5.13 34.68 17.20
C LEU A 515 -6.03 34.27 18.38
N ASP A 516 -5.43 33.91 19.53
CA ASP A 516 -6.10 33.51 20.79
C ASP A 516 -7.26 32.50 20.59
N GLN A 517 -7.11 31.59 19.62
CA GLN A 517 -8.12 30.58 19.33
C GLN A 517 -8.02 29.39 20.29
N GLY A 518 -9.17 28.80 20.63
CA GLY A 518 -9.23 27.56 21.40
C GLY A 518 -8.71 26.35 20.59
N VAL A 519 -8.29 25.29 21.30
CA VAL A 519 -7.64 24.12 20.69
C VAL A 519 -8.47 23.47 19.58
N ARG A 520 -9.78 23.31 19.81
CA ARG A 520 -10.70 22.71 18.85
C ARG A 520 -10.87 23.58 17.59
N SER A 521 -10.98 24.90 17.75
CA SER A 521 -11.10 25.84 16.62
C SER A 521 -9.82 25.87 15.78
N SER A 522 -8.65 25.86 16.43
CA SER A 522 -7.36 25.81 15.75
C SER A 522 -7.18 24.52 14.95
N ALA A 523 -7.56 23.37 15.51
CA ALA A 523 -7.49 22.09 14.80
C ALA A 523 -8.42 22.04 13.58
N LEU A 524 -9.67 22.48 13.72
CA LEU A 524 -10.66 22.47 12.63
C LEU A 524 -10.30 23.44 11.49
N LEU A 525 -9.51 24.50 11.76
CA LEU A 525 -8.93 25.36 10.73
C LEU A 525 -7.66 24.75 10.12
N GLY A 526 -6.78 24.22 10.96
CA GLY A 526 -5.47 23.70 10.56
C GLY A 526 -5.56 22.48 9.63
N VAL A 527 -6.55 21.60 9.84
CA VAL A 527 -6.79 20.40 9.00
C VAL A 527 -7.00 20.76 7.52
N PRO A 528 -8.05 21.50 7.12
CA PRO A 528 -8.28 21.80 5.70
C PRO A 528 -7.17 22.65 5.07
N VAL A 529 -6.56 23.56 5.83
CA VAL A 529 -5.44 24.39 5.34
C VAL A 529 -4.18 23.55 5.10
N ALA A 530 -3.84 22.65 6.01
CA ALA A 530 -2.72 21.73 5.82
C ALA A 530 -2.97 20.81 4.62
N ALA A 531 -4.18 20.24 4.49
CA ALA A 531 -4.57 19.42 3.34
C ALA A 531 -4.38 20.18 2.02
N PHE A 532 -4.84 21.43 1.95
CA PHE A 532 -4.65 22.30 0.79
C PHE A 532 -3.17 22.47 0.43
N ILE A 533 -2.30 22.81 1.40
CA ILE A 533 -0.86 23.03 1.17
C ILE A 533 -0.19 21.77 0.61
N ILE A 534 -0.48 20.61 1.19
CA ILE A 534 0.13 19.33 0.78
C ILE A 534 -0.35 18.90 -0.61
N LEU A 535 -1.65 18.97 -0.85
CA LEU A 535 -2.25 18.55 -2.12
C LEU A 535 -1.95 19.51 -3.27
N LEU A 536 -1.63 20.77 -2.96
CA LEU A 536 -1.13 21.72 -3.95
C LEU A 536 0.22 21.27 -4.54
N GLN A 537 1.10 20.71 -3.70
CA GLN A 537 2.40 20.18 -4.13
C GLN A 537 2.22 18.85 -4.88
N ASN A 538 1.45 17.92 -4.32
CA ASN A 538 1.24 16.60 -4.91
C ASN A 538 -0.21 16.12 -4.71
N PRO A 539 -1.09 16.30 -5.71
CA PRO A 539 -2.49 15.87 -5.67
C PRO A 539 -2.69 14.36 -5.46
N ALA A 540 -1.77 13.50 -5.92
CA ALA A 540 -1.92 12.05 -5.78
C ALA A 540 -1.85 11.58 -4.32
N MET A 541 -1.33 12.41 -3.40
CA MET A 541 -1.34 12.11 -1.97
C MET A 541 -2.75 12.00 -1.38
N ALA A 542 -3.80 12.52 -2.04
CA ALA A 542 -5.18 12.47 -1.54
C ALA A 542 -5.69 11.04 -1.30
N VAL A 543 -5.20 10.06 -2.08
CA VAL A 543 -5.58 8.65 -1.98
C VAL A 543 -4.52 7.79 -1.28
N ASP A 544 -3.41 8.40 -0.85
CA ASP A 544 -2.40 7.70 -0.09
C ASP A 544 -2.96 7.31 1.29
N PRO A 545 -2.81 6.04 1.72
CA PRO A 545 -3.28 5.59 3.03
C PRO A 545 -2.73 6.46 4.17
N SER A 546 -1.47 6.90 4.09
CA SER A 546 -0.85 7.71 5.16
C SER A 546 -1.54 9.07 5.31
N PHE A 547 -1.96 9.68 4.20
CA PHE A 547 -2.69 10.93 4.21
C PHE A 547 -4.06 10.73 4.88
N THR A 548 -4.88 9.82 4.37
CA THR A 548 -6.25 9.60 4.87
C THR A 548 -6.28 9.20 6.33
N LEU A 549 -5.37 8.33 6.77
CA LEU A 549 -5.25 7.92 8.17
C LEU A 549 -4.87 9.10 9.08
N SER A 550 -3.91 9.94 8.67
CA SER A 550 -3.44 11.08 9.47
C SER A 550 -4.51 12.16 9.65
N PHE A 551 -5.19 12.55 8.56
CA PHE A 551 -6.27 13.53 8.62
C PHE A 551 -7.51 12.96 9.32
N GLY A 552 -7.84 11.69 9.02
CA GLY A 552 -8.95 10.97 9.65
C GLY A 552 -8.79 10.87 11.16
N ALA A 553 -7.57 10.63 11.67
CA ALA A 553 -7.28 10.60 13.10
C ALA A 553 -7.60 11.95 13.78
N ILE A 554 -7.09 13.06 13.24
CA ILE A 554 -7.29 14.39 13.84
C ILE A 554 -8.75 14.84 13.75
N LEU A 555 -9.43 14.57 12.64
CA LEU A 555 -10.86 14.83 12.48
C LEU A 555 -11.68 14.00 13.47
N SER A 556 -11.35 12.72 13.65
CA SER A 556 -12.02 11.84 14.62
C SER A 556 -11.85 12.36 16.04
N LEU A 557 -10.62 12.74 16.43
CA LEU A 557 -10.34 13.32 17.74
C LEU A 557 -11.11 14.65 17.96
N ALA A 558 -11.14 15.53 16.96
CA ALA A 558 -11.78 16.84 17.06
C ALA A 558 -13.32 16.80 17.04
N LEU A 559 -13.91 15.80 16.37
CA LEU A 559 -15.35 15.71 16.15
C LEU A 559 -16.06 14.69 17.07
N LEU A 560 -15.41 13.57 17.42
CA LEU A 560 -16.05 12.46 18.13
C LEU A 560 -15.77 12.40 19.64
N THR A 561 -14.66 12.97 20.11
CA THR A 561 -14.30 12.92 21.55
C THR A 561 -15.42 13.48 22.44
N GLN A 562 -15.96 14.67 22.10
CA GLN A 562 -17.03 15.28 22.91
C GLN A 562 -18.35 14.48 22.84
N PRO A 563 -18.86 14.06 21.67
CA PRO A 563 -20.02 13.18 21.59
C PRO A 563 -19.92 11.89 22.43
N PHE A 564 -18.76 11.23 22.44
CA PHE A 564 -18.56 10.04 23.27
C PHE A 564 -18.50 10.37 24.76
N PHE A 565 -17.84 11.46 25.13
CA PHE A 565 -17.84 11.93 26.52
C PHE A 565 -19.26 12.21 27.03
N ASP A 566 -20.06 12.96 26.25
CA ASP A 566 -21.47 13.25 26.55
C ASP A 566 -22.34 11.98 26.63
N LEU A 567 -22.00 10.95 25.86
CA LEU A 567 -22.71 9.67 25.87
C LEU A 567 -22.37 8.88 27.14
N PHE A 568 -21.09 8.72 27.46
CA PHE A 568 -20.64 7.95 28.62
C PHE A 568 -21.01 8.59 29.95
N LYS A 569 -21.05 9.93 30.01
CA LYS A 569 -21.50 10.69 31.20
C LYS A 569 -22.91 10.30 31.69
N LYS A 570 -23.75 9.71 30.82
CA LYS A 570 -25.11 9.27 31.20
C LYS A 570 -25.14 8.00 32.05
N PHE A 571 -24.05 7.22 32.09
CA PHE A 571 -24.00 5.98 32.86
C PHE A 571 -23.50 6.26 34.27
N HIS A 572 -24.37 6.02 35.25
CA HIS A 572 -24.11 6.17 36.68
C HIS A 572 -24.70 4.98 37.47
N GLY A 573 -24.15 4.70 38.65
CA GLY A 573 -24.62 3.63 39.54
C GLY A 573 -24.62 2.26 38.87
N ASN A 574 -25.71 1.49 39.03
CA ASN A 574 -25.79 0.12 38.54
C ASN A 574 -25.68 0.00 37.00
N ASN A 575 -26.12 1.02 36.25
CA ASN A 575 -25.97 1.04 34.79
C ASN A 575 -24.51 1.18 34.34
N PHE A 576 -23.66 1.81 35.17
CA PHE A 576 -22.23 1.88 34.90
C PHE A 576 -21.55 0.52 35.11
N ILE A 577 -21.91 -0.22 36.18
CA ILE A 577 -21.45 -1.59 36.39
C ILE A 577 -21.84 -2.49 35.21
N ALA A 578 -23.11 -2.43 34.77
CA ALA A 578 -23.58 -3.20 33.62
C ALA A 578 -22.76 -2.89 32.35
N LEU A 579 -22.44 -1.62 32.10
CA LEU A 579 -21.58 -1.22 30.98
C LEU A 579 -20.17 -1.80 31.10
N VAL A 580 -19.54 -1.72 32.27
CA VAL A 580 -18.19 -2.27 32.52
C VAL A 580 -18.16 -3.78 32.32
N LEU A 581 -19.17 -4.51 32.83
CA LEU A 581 -19.29 -5.96 32.63
C LEU A 581 -19.49 -6.32 31.16
N MET A 582 -20.31 -5.57 30.42
CA MET A 582 -20.48 -5.76 28.98
C MET A 582 -19.15 -5.59 28.23
N VAL A 583 -18.42 -4.52 28.51
CA VAL A 583 -17.09 -4.29 27.92
C VAL A 583 -16.14 -5.43 28.29
N ALA A 584 -16.11 -5.85 29.55
CA ALA A 584 -15.25 -6.95 30.00
C ALA A 584 -15.56 -8.27 29.27
N VAL A 585 -16.84 -8.66 29.15
CA VAL A 585 -17.23 -9.87 28.41
C VAL A 585 -16.82 -9.79 26.94
N LEU A 586 -16.98 -8.63 26.30
CA LEU A 586 -16.52 -8.42 24.93
C LEU A 586 -14.99 -8.53 24.82
N THR A 587 -14.25 -7.95 25.77
CA THR A 587 -12.78 -8.06 25.84
C THR A 587 -12.33 -9.51 26.01
N LEU A 588 -12.94 -10.27 26.93
CA LEU A 588 -12.64 -11.69 27.12
C LEU A 588 -12.97 -12.51 25.86
N ALA A 589 -14.05 -12.20 25.14
CA ALA A 589 -14.39 -12.88 23.89
C ALA A 589 -13.31 -12.65 22.81
N PHE A 590 -12.83 -11.41 22.66
CA PHE A 590 -11.73 -11.09 21.75
C PHE A 590 -10.42 -11.80 22.11
N ALA A 591 -10.10 -11.86 23.41
CA ALA A 591 -8.89 -12.54 23.89
C ALA A 591 -8.97 -14.06 23.75
N ALA A 592 -10.17 -14.64 23.93
CA ALA A 592 -10.37 -16.09 23.87
C ALA A 592 -10.34 -16.63 22.43
N HIS A 593 -11.12 -16.04 21.52
CA HIS A 593 -11.15 -16.47 20.12
C HIS A 593 -11.85 -15.43 19.21
N TRP A 594 -11.12 -14.87 18.25
CA TRP A 594 -11.64 -13.86 17.31
C TRP A 594 -12.91 -14.31 16.56
N LEU A 595 -13.00 -15.58 16.14
CA LEU A 595 -14.16 -16.05 15.37
C LEU A 595 -15.47 -15.97 16.17
N LEU A 596 -15.44 -15.94 17.51
CA LEU A 596 -16.65 -15.71 18.31
C LEU A 596 -17.30 -14.38 17.93
N VAL A 597 -16.52 -13.31 17.88
CA VAL A 597 -17.02 -11.93 17.71
C VAL A 597 -17.44 -11.63 16.26
N VAL A 598 -17.12 -12.51 15.32
CA VAL A 598 -17.55 -12.40 13.92
C VAL A 598 -18.90 -13.08 13.67
N THR A 599 -19.33 -14.00 14.54
CA THR A 599 -20.58 -14.76 14.37
C THR A 599 -21.82 -13.97 14.83
N VAL A 600 -22.92 -14.10 14.10
CA VAL A 600 -24.22 -13.51 14.48
C VAL A 600 -24.72 -14.08 15.81
N ARG A 601 -24.45 -15.38 16.07
CA ARG A 601 -24.83 -16.07 17.31
C ARG A 601 -24.26 -15.39 18.56
N PHE A 602 -23.00 -14.99 18.52
CA PHE A 602 -22.38 -14.23 19.60
C PHE A 602 -23.07 -12.90 19.84
N TRP A 603 -23.33 -12.11 18.78
CA TRP A 603 -23.98 -10.81 18.93
C TRP A 603 -25.40 -10.90 19.46
N LEU A 604 -26.16 -11.94 19.10
CA LEU A 604 -27.48 -12.21 19.68
C LEU A 604 -27.37 -12.54 21.18
N ALA A 605 -26.46 -13.43 21.55
CA ALA A 605 -26.22 -13.79 22.96
C ALA A 605 -25.74 -12.58 23.78
N TYR A 606 -24.83 -11.79 23.22
CA TYR A 606 -24.30 -10.56 23.83
C TYR A 606 -25.40 -9.50 24.01
N ALA A 607 -26.30 -9.35 23.03
CA ALA A 607 -27.44 -8.45 23.16
C ALA A 607 -28.42 -8.89 24.28
N LEU A 608 -28.72 -10.20 24.36
CA LEU A 608 -29.55 -10.76 25.42
C LEU A 608 -28.90 -10.58 26.80
N LEU A 609 -27.60 -10.80 26.91
CA LEU A 609 -26.82 -10.52 28.12
C LEU A 609 -26.93 -9.04 28.51
N GLY A 610 -26.81 -8.12 27.55
CA GLY A 610 -27.02 -6.69 27.78
C GLY A 610 -28.41 -6.37 28.32
N ILE A 611 -29.46 -6.91 27.71
CA ILE A 611 -30.85 -6.74 28.19
C ILE A 611 -30.99 -7.24 29.62
N ALA A 612 -30.42 -8.41 29.93
CA ALA A 612 -30.45 -9.00 31.27
C ALA A 612 -29.70 -8.14 32.30
N LEU A 613 -28.47 -7.71 32.00
CA LEU A 613 -27.64 -6.90 32.91
C LEU A 613 -28.25 -5.51 33.15
N PHE A 614 -28.72 -4.82 32.11
CA PHE A 614 -29.40 -3.53 32.29
C PHE A 614 -30.80 -3.68 32.90
N GLY A 615 -31.47 -4.82 32.71
CA GLY A 615 -32.70 -5.17 33.42
C GLY A 615 -32.45 -5.35 34.92
N LEU A 616 -31.40 -6.10 35.27
CA LEU A 616 -30.95 -6.31 36.65
C LEU A 616 -30.51 -4.99 37.30
N ALA A 617 -29.76 -4.14 36.59
CA ALA A 617 -29.37 -2.82 37.08
C ALA A 617 -30.59 -1.98 37.48
N ARG A 618 -31.60 -1.91 36.60
CA ARG A 618 -32.86 -1.20 36.90
C ARG A 618 -33.65 -1.84 38.03
N PHE A 619 -33.62 -3.17 38.15
CA PHE A 619 -34.29 -3.89 39.24
C PHE A 619 -33.62 -3.58 40.59
N LEU A 620 -32.29 -3.59 40.65
CA LEU A 620 -31.51 -3.22 41.83
C LEU A 620 -31.71 -1.75 42.20
N ASP A 621 -31.75 -0.85 41.21
CA ASP A 621 -32.08 0.56 41.43
C ASP A 621 -33.47 0.73 42.06
N ARG A 622 -34.49 -0.01 41.60
CA ARG A 622 -35.84 0.00 42.20
C ARG A 622 -35.87 -0.52 43.64
N ARG A 623 -34.89 -1.35 44.02
CA ARG A 623 -34.74 -1.90 45.38
C ARG A 623 -33.80 -1.06 46.26
N ASN A 624 -33.35 0.10 45.78
CA ASN A 624 -32.35 0.96 46.45
C ASN A 624 -31.03 0.25 46.79
N ILE A 625 -30.64 -0.75 45.98
CA ILE A 625 -29.37 -1.46 46.15
C ILE A 625 -28.34 -0.83 45.21
N HIS A 626 -27.34 -0.14 45.76
CA HIS A 626 -26.30 0.55 45.00
C HIS A 626 -24.90 0.13 45.46
N PRO A 627 -24.31 -0.94 44.91
CA PRO A 627 -23.01 -1.47 45.32
C PRO A 627 -21.86 -0.46 45.20
N ILE A 628 -21.93 0.47 44.25
CA ILE A 628 -20.93 1.54 44.03
C ILE A 628 -21.49 2.94 44.34
N GLY A 629 -22.63 3.03 45.02
CA GLY A 629 -23.36 4.28 45.19
C GLY A 629 -23.79 4.90 43.85
N HIS A 630 -23.63 6.21 43.72
CA HIS A 630 -23.96 6.96 42.49
C HIS A 630 -22.74 7.22 41.60
N TYR A 631 -21.61 6.57 41.89
CA TYR A 631 -20.40 6.71 41.09
C TYR A 631 -20.68 6.33 39.63
N GLY A 632 -20.16 7.13 38.70
CA GLY A 632 -20.33 6.94 37.28
C GLY A 632 -19.14 7.44 36.48
N PHE A 633 -19.29 7.44 35.16
CA PHE A 633 -18.22 7.89 34.26
C PHE A 633 -17.84 9.37 34.48
N ALA A 634 -18.78 10.19 34.96
CA ALA A 634 -18.57 11.61 35.24
C ALA A 634 -17.60 11.87 36.40
N ASP A 635 -17.45 10.89 37.30
CA ASP A 635 -16.64 11.00 38.52
C ASP A 635 -15.19 10.54 38.32
N ILE A 636 -14.87 10.03 37.12
CA ILE A 636 -13.49 9.76 36.68
C ILE A 636 -12.79 11.10 36.43
N HIS A 637 -11.50 11.19 36.75
CA HIS A 637 -10.71 12.40 36.50
C HIS A 637 -10.92 12.91 35.05
N PRO A 638 -11.23 14.20 34.82
CA PRO A 638 -11.64 14.71 33.51
C PRO A 638 -10.65 14.41 32.38
N GLY A 639 -9.34 14.42 32.70
CA GLY A 639 -8.30 14.04 31.74
C GLY A 639 -8.37 12.56 31.31
N VAL A 640 -8.65 11.65 32.25
CA VAL A 640 -8.78 10.21 31.98
C VAL A 640 -10.08 9.91 31.24
N ALA A 641 -11.20 10.48 31.69
CA ALA A 641 -12.49 10.34 31.03
C ALA A 641 -12.47 10.90 29.58
N GLY A 642 -11.84 12.06 29.39
CA GLY A 642 -11.62 12.65 28.06
C GLY A 642 -10.73 11.78 27.19
N PHE A 643 -9.67 11.18 27.75
CA PHE A 643 -8.78 10.27 27.03
C PHE A 643 -9.47 8.96 26.62
N ILE A 644 -10.28 8.36 27.50
CA ILE A 644 -11.12 7.19 27.16
C ILE A 644 -12.08 7.56 26.02
N ALA A 645 -12.80 8.67 26.13
CA ALA A 645 -13.72 9.13 25.07
C ALA A 645 -12.99 9.38 23.74
N ALA A 646 -11.77 9.91 23.78
CA ALA A 646 -10.92 10.09 22.61
C ALA A 646 -10.52 8.75 21.97
N GLN A 647 -10.20 7.72 22.76
CA GLN A 647 -9.91 6.38 22.22
C GLN A 647 -11.11 5.81 21.47
N PHE A 648 -12.32 5.90 22.02
CA PHE A 648 -13.54 5.47 21.31
C PHE A 648 -13.77 6.27 20.03
N GLY A 649 -13.57 7.60 20.08
CA GLY A 649 -13.64 8.48 18.92
C GLY A 649 -12.66 8.06 17.81
N MET A 650 -11.42 7.73 18.17
CA MET A 650 -10.39 7.26 17.24
C MET A 650 -10.72 5.89 16.64
N GLN A 651 -11.20 4.95 17.46
CA GLN A 651 -11.57 3.61 17.00
C GLN A 651 -12.68 3.66 15.95
N ILE A 652 -13.76 4.39 16.26
CA ILE A 652 -14.96 4.46 15.41
C ILE A 652 -14.74 5.38 14.21
N GLY A 653 -14.08 6.53 14.38
CA GLY A 653 -13.91 7.49 13.30
C GLY A 653 -12.86 7.09 12.26
N MET A 654 -11.79 6.41 12.67
CA MET A 654 -10.63 6.18 11.80
C MET A 654 -10.13 4.74 11.83
N MET A 655 -9.82 4.19 13.01
CA MET A 655 -9.05 2.95 13.10
C MET A 655 -9.81 1.74 12.51
N ILE A 656 -11.07 1.53 12.88
CA ILE A 656 -11.87 0.39 12.39
C ILE A 656 -12.12 0.48 10.86
N PRO A 657 -12.77 1.54 10.32
CA PRO A 657 -13.14 1.57 8.91
C PRO A 657 -11.94 1.70 7.97
N LEU A 658 -10.94 2.54 8.29
CA LEU A 658 -9.82 2.79 7.39
C LEU A 658 -8.75 1.70 7.47
N SER A 659 -8.49 1.12 8.65
CA SER A 659 -7.57 -0.03 8.74
C SER A 659 -8.11 -1.24 8.00
N ALA A 660 -9.41 -1.52 8.11
CA ALA A 660 -10.06 -2.58 7.34
C ALA A 660 -10.00 -2.33 5.83
N TYR A 661 -10.15 -1.08 5.39
CA TYR A 661 -10.12 -0.73 3.97
C TYR A 661 -8.74 -0.79 3.33
N TYR A 662 -7.69 -0.33 4.03
CA TYR A 662 -6.34 -0.24 3.47
C TYR A 662 -5.44 -1.44 3.80
N PHE A 663 -5.60 -2.04 4.98
CA PHE A 663 -4.69 -3.07 5.48
C PHE A 663 -5.36 -4.44 5.68
N TYR A 664 -6.68 -4.54 5.47
CA TYR A 664 -7.47 -5.76 5.73
C TYR A 664 -7.33 -6.28 7.15
N ARG A 665 -7.02 -5.40 8.12
CA ARG A 665 -6.71 -5.82 9.48
C ARG A 665 -7.31 -4.91 10.54
N TRP A 666 -7.54 -5.51 11.69
CA TRP A 666 -8.00 -4.80 12.88
C TRP A 666 -7.09 -5.08 14.09
N PRO A 667 -6.28 -4.09 14.53
CA PRO A 667 -5.49 -4.23 15.74
C PRO A 667 -6.35 -4.04 16.99
N VAL A 668 -7.06 -5.09 17.40
CA VAL A 668 -7.97 -5.08 18.57
C VAL A 668 -7.23 -4.69 19.85
N ALA A 669 -6.03 -5.25 20.05
CA ALA A 669 -5.14 -4.89 21.16
C ALA A 669 -4.89 -3.37 21.23
N GLY A 670 -4.85 -2.68 20.09
CA GLY A 670 -4.55 -1.25 20.04
C GLY A 670 -5.54 -0.40 20.83
N ALA A 671 -6.80 -0.83 20.99
CA ALA A 671 -7.76 -0.11 21.83
C ALA A 671 -7.36 -0.06 23.31
N TYR A 672 -6.65 -1.09 23.78
CA TYR A 672 -6.21 -1.24 25.17
C TYR A 672 -4.75 -0.84 25.34
N ALA A 673 -3.87 -1.33 24.47
CA ALA A 673 -2.44 -1.03 24.50
C ALA A 673 -2.20 0.48 24.40
N ASN A 674 -2.95 1.20 23.56
CA ASN A 674 -2.80 2.66 23.41
C ASN A 674 -3.21 3.46 24.66
N LEU A 675 -4.03 2.90 25.57
CA LEU A 675 -4.35 3.56 26.83
C LEU A 675 -3.11 3.71 27.71
N LEU A 676 -2.18 2.75 27.63
CA LEU A 676 -0.94 2.73 28.42
C LEU A 676 0.25 3.25 27.60
N ALA A 677 0.33 2.85 26.34
CA ALA A 677 1.45 3.16 25.45
C ALA A 677 1.55 4.66 25.12
N ILE A 678 0.43 5.37 24.89
CA ILE A 678 0.47 6.78 24.48
C ILE A 678 1.00 7.70 25.62
N PRO A 679 0.54 7.60 26.87
CA PRO A 679 1.16 8.34 27.98
C PRO A 679 2.63 7.97 28.17
N LEU A 680 2.94 6.67 28.08
CA LEU A 680 4.28 6.15 28.32
C LEU A 680 5.28 6.62 27.26
N VAL A 681 4.93 6.58 25.97
CA VAL A 681 5.80 7.12 24.90
C VAL A 681 6.00 8.62 25.06
N GLY A 682 5.01 9.33 25.61
CA GLY A 682 5.14 10.74 26.00
C GLY A 682 6.33 10.98 26.92
N VAL A 683 6.46 10.16 27.97
CA VAL A 683 7.59 10.22 28.91
C VAL A 683 8.89 9.75 28.25
N VAL A 684 8.85 8.60 27.57
CA VAL A 684 10.05 8.02 26.92
C VAL A 684 10.68 8.97 25.91
N LEU A 685 9.85 9.59 25.06
CA LEU A 685 10.32 10.52 24.04
C LEU A 685 10.90 11.79 24.65
N GLN A 686 10.25 12.36 25.68
CA GLN A 686 10.75 13.58 26.34
C GLN A 686 12.10 13.33 27.02
N LEU A 687 12.22 12.25 27.80
CA LEU A 687 13.48 11.88 28.46
C LEU A 687 14.58 11.62 27.44
N SER A 688 14.28 10.87 26.38
CA SER A 688 15.26 10.57 25.32
C SER A 688 15.70 11.82 24.55
N MET A 689 14.77 12.72 24.21
CA MET A 689 15.08 13.97 23.53
C MET A 689 15.92 14.90 24.42
N LEU A 690 15.57 15.02 25.70
CA LEU A 690 16.35 15.79 26.67
C LEU A 690 17.75 15.18 26.88
N ALA A 691 17.84 13.87 27.06
CA ALA A 691 19.11 13.16 27.20
C ALA A 691 19.99 13.36 25.96
N GLY A 692 19.41 13.25 24.76
CA GLY A 692 20.09 13.54 23.50
C GLY A 692 20.66 14.97 23.50
N LEU A 693 19.83 15.99 23.73
CA LEU A 693 20.25 17.40 23.71
C LEU A 693 21.26 17.76 24.81
N ILE A 694 21.08 17.23 26.04
CA ILE A 694 22.02 17.45 27.16
C ILE A 694 23.34 16.71 26.91
N GLY A 695 23.28 15.53 26.28
CA GLY A 695 24.45 14.74 25.90
C GLY A 695 25.39 15.46 24.94
N LEU A 696 24.90 16.45 24.19
CA LEU A 696 25.74 17.31 23.33
C LEU A 696 26.64 18.27 24.13
N VAL A 697 26.37 18.50 25.43
CA VAL A 697 27.19 19.38 26.27
C VAL A 697 28.55 18.72 26.52
N PRO A 698 29.68 19.32 26.10
CA PRO A 698 30.99 18.71 26.26
C PRO A 698 31.35 18.42 27.73
N GLY A 699 32.01 17.29 27.97
CA GLY A 699 32.48 16.87 29.30
C GLY A 699 31.39 16.20 30.15
N ILE A 700 30.47 16.98 30.72
CA ILE A 700 29.48 16.47 31.69
C ILE A 700 28.20 15.92 31.05
N GLY A 701 27.91 16.30 29.81
CA GLY A 701 26.63 16.01 29.15
C GLY A 701 26.30 14.51 29.08
N ILE A 702 27.29 13.67 28.75
CA ILE A 702 27.09 12.22 28.63
C ILE A 702 26.70 11.56 29.96
N TYR A 703 27.23 12.03 31.08
CA TYR A 703 26.90 11.51 32.42
C TYR A 703 25.49 11.92 32.84
N LEU A 704 25.07 13.15 32.52
CA LEU A 704 23.69 13.60 32.74
C LEU A 704 22.71 12.84 31.85
N ALA A 705 23.08 12.62 30.58
CA ALA A 705 22.31 11.80 29.65
C ALA A 705 22.17 10.36 30.14
N LEU A 706 23.22 9.77 30.72
CA LEU A 706 23.18 8.45 31.34
C LEU A 706 22.17 8.38 32.48
N LEU A 707 22.12 9.38 33.36
CA LEU A 707 21.15 9.41 34.46
C LEU A 707 19.70 9.48 33.95
N LEU A 708 19.45 10.33 32.94
CA LEU A 708 18.13 10.43 32.30
C LEU A 708 17.75 9.13 31.59
N ASN A 709 18.69 8.50 30.88
CA ASN A 709 18.45 7.26 30.17
C ASN A 709 18.37 6.04 31.09
N ALA A 710 19.03 6.04 32.25
CA ALA A 710 18.81 5.03 33.28
C ALA A 710 17.37 5.08 33.81
N ALA A 711 16.82 6.27 34.05
CA ALA A 711 15.40 6.42 34.37
C ALA A 711 14.50 6.00 33.20
N ASN A 712 14.89 6.38 31.97
CA ASN A 712 14.14 6.03 30.76
C ASN A 712 14.16 4.53 30.44
N TRP A 713 15.17 3.78 30.90
CA TRP A 713 15.26 2.33 30.72
C TRP A 713 14.05 1.62 31.34
N ILE A 714 13.57 2.07 32.50
CA ILE A 714 12.37 1.51 33.16
C ILE A 714 11.14 1.70 32.26
N PHE A 715 10.91 2.94 31.79
CA PHE A 715 9.75 3.27 30.98
C PHE A 715 9.78 2.63 29.59
N SER A 716 10.93 2.60 28.94
CA SER A 716 11.11 1.95 27.64
C SER A 716 10.97 0.44 27.75
N THR A 717 11.49 -0.21 28.80
CA THR A 717 11.30 -1.65 29.04
C THR A 717 9.83 -1.97 29.29
N MET A 718 9.14 -1.18 30.13
CA MET A 718 7.70 -1.34 30.33
C MET A 718 6.92 -1.18 29.02
N PHE A 719 7.34 -0.28 28.14
CA PHE A 719 6.73 -0.10 26.82
C PHE A 719 6.91 -1.35 25.94
N LEU A 720 8.13 -1.90 25.89
CA LEU A 720 8.41 -3.12 25.12
C LEU A 720 7.56 -4.30 25.64
N LEU A 721 7.46 -4.45 26.95
CA LEU A 721 6.62 -5.48 27.59
C LEU A 721 5.13 -5.30 27.23
N ILE A 722 4.59 -4.08 27.24
CA ILE A 722 3.20 -3.83 26.79
C ILE A 722 2.98 -4.37 25.37
N GLY A 723 3.91 -4.13 24.45
CA GLY A 723 3.85 -4.68 23.09
C GLY A 723 3.75 -6.21 23.07
N HIS A 724 4.66 -6.87 23.78
CA HIS A 724 4.69 -8.33 23.91
C HIS A 724 3.39 -8.88 24.50
N TYR A 725 2.99 -8.42 25.70
CA TYR A 725 1.79 -8.91 26.39
C TYR A 725 0.51 -8.74 25.57
N PHE A 726 0.26 -7.55 25.02
CA PHE A 726 -0.97 -7.31 24.25
C PHE A 726 -1.00 -8.06 22.92
N SER A 727 0.16 -8.30 22.28
CA SER A 727 0.24 -9.15 21.08
C SER A 727 -0.09 -10.61 21.37
N ARG A 728 0.18 -11.09 22.60
CA ARG A 728 -0.12 -12.46 22.99
C ARG A 728 -1.57 -12.66 23.43
N TRP A 729 -2.14 -11.65 24.09
CA TRP A 729 -3.52 -11.69 24.60
C TRP A 729 -4.56 -11.47 23.51
N PHE A 730 -4.27 -10.66 22.50
CA PHE A 730 -5.21 -10.41 21.40
C PHE A 730 -4.59 -10.80 20.07
N LEU A 731 -5.38 -11.51 19.27
CA LEU A 731 -5.03 -11.79 17.89
C LEU A 731 -5.05 -10.50 17.05
N TYR A 732 -4.33 -10.50 15.92
CA TYR A 732 -4.33 -9.41 14.93
C TYR A 732 -5.09 -9.83 13.65
N PRO A 733 -6.43 -9.91 13.70
CA PRO A 733 -7.26 -10.57 12.70
C PRO A 733 -7.30 -9.84 11.35
N PHE A 734 -7.51 -10.66 10.32
CA PHE A 734 -7.89 -10.20 8.99
C PHE A 734 -9.40 -9.94 8.90
N VAL A 735 -9.77 -8.88 8.19
CA VAL A 735 -11.15 -8.44 7.99
C VAL A 735 -11.41 -8.13 6.52
N ALA A 736 -12.60 -8.51 6.04
CA ALA A 736 -13.04 -8.23 4.68
C ALA A 736 -13.02 -6.72 4.38
N ARG A 737 -12.61 -6.37 3.16
CA ARG A 737 -12.53 -4.98 2.72
C ARG A 737 -13.93 -4.34 2.70
N PRO A 738 -14.16 -3.24 3.43
CA PRO A 738 -15.40 -2.49 3.28
C PRO A 738 -15.52 -1.92 1.87
N THR A 739 -16.71 -2.00 1.27
CA THR A 739 -16.96 -1.37 -0.03
C THR A 739 -17.02 0.16 0.13
N LEU A 740 -16.76 0.91 -0.95
CA LEU A 740 -16.89 2.38 -0.92
C LEU A 740 -18.31 2.82 -0.53
N ARG A 741 -19.34 2.07 -0.95
CA ARG A 741 -20.74 2.30 -0.55
C ARG A 741 -20.92 2.10 0.96
N TRP A 742 -20.38 1.01 1.50
CA TRP A 742 -20.40 0.77 2.94
C TRP A 742 -19.68 1.89 3.70
N MET A 743 -18.52 2.34 3.22
CA MET A 743 -17.77 3.45 3.82
C MET A 743 -18.60 4.75 3.82
N PHE A 744 -19.28 5.06 2.70
CA PHE A 744 -20.15 6.22 2.61
C PHE A 744 -21.29 6.16 3.64
N VAL A 745 -22.00 5.03 3.72
CA VAL A 745 -23.09 4.83 4.70
C VAL A 745 -22.57 4.90 6.14
N TYR A 746 -21.43 4.26 6.41
CA TYR A 746 -20.79 4.28 7.71
C TYR A 746 -20.45 5.71 8.15
N TYR A 747 -19.74 6.46 7.31
CA TYR A 747 -19.36 7.84 7.61
C TYR A 747 -20.57 8.78 7.65
N ALA A 748 -21.61 8.55 6.85
CA ALA A 748 -22.87 9.28 6.98
C ALA A 748 -23.53 9.03 8.34
N GLY A 749 -23.48 7.80 8.86
CA GLY A 749 -23.91 7.45 10.21
C GLY A 749 -23.09 8.15 11.31
N VAL A 750 -21.77 8.18 11.16
CA VAL A 750 -20.86 8.92 12.07
C VAL A 750 -21.17 10.42 12.06
N CYS A 751 -21.36 11.00 10.87
CA CYS A 751 -21.77 12.39 10.69
C CYS A 751 -23.11 12.68 11.36
N LEU A 752 -24.09 11.79 11.20
CA LEU A 752 -25.38 11.89 11.90
C LEU A 752 -25.17 11.84 13.42
N PHE A 753 -24.37 10.91 13.94
CA PHE A 753 -24.08 10.85 15.39
C PHE A 753 -23.42 12.14 15.93
N VAL A 754 -22.53 12.77 15.17
CA VAL A 754 -21.90 14.04 15.56
C VAL A 754 -22.89 15.20 15.50
N TRP A 755 -23.74 15.26 14.47
CA TRP A 755 -24.56 16.44 14.18
C TRP A 755 -26.07 16.28 14.44
N TRP A 756 -26.54 15.15 14.99
CA TRP A 756 -27.98 14.90 15.16
C TRP A 756 -28.65 15.97 16.02
N ARG A 757 -28.02 16.43 17.11
CA ARG A 757 -28.55 17.49 17.97
C ARG A 757 -28.69 18.82 17.21
N PRO A 758 -27.62 19.39 16.60
CA PRO A 758 -27.74 20.60 15.77
C PRO A 758 -28.79 20.48 14.67
N ILE A 759 -28.81 19.36 13.94
CA ILE A 759 -29.77 19.11 12.84
C ILE A 759 -31.19 19.06 13.40
N TRP A 760 -31.41 18.32 14.48
CA TRP A 760 -32.72 18.22 15.13
C TRP A 760 -33.23 19.59 15.56
N PHE A 761 -32.44 20.36 16.31
CA PHE A 761 -32.91 21.64 16.85
C PHE A 761 -33.05 22.74 15.81
N ARG A 762 -32.18 22.81 14.79
CA ARG A 762 -32.22 23.88 13.78
C ARG A 762 -33.12 23.59 12.59
N LEU A 763 -33.15 22.35 12.10
CA LEU A 763 -33.81 22.00 10.83
C LEU A 763 -35.11 21.22 11.03
N VAL A 764 -35.13 20.25 11.96
CA VAL A 764 -36.22 19.27 12.09
C VAL A 764 -37.29 19.73 13.09
N ARG A 765 -36.92 20.05 14.33
CA ARG A 765 -37.83 20.44 15.43
C ARG A 765 -38.80 21.56 15.05
N PRO A 766 -38.39 22.66 14.39
CA PRO A 766 -39.32 23.74 14.02
C PRO A 766 -40.39 23.29 13.03
N ARG A 767 -40.08 22.32 12.15
CA ARG A 767 -41.01 21.74 11.18
C ARG A 767 -41.86 20.64 11.83
N TRP A 768 -41.25 19.81 12.68
CA TRP A 768 -41.92 18.71 13.40
C TRP A 768 -42.98 19.21 14.40
N GLN A 769 -42.72 20.33 15.07
CA GLN A 769 -43.68 20.96 15.99
C GLN A 769 -44.86 21.61 15.25
N LYS A 770 -44.67 22.00 13.98
CA LYS A 770 -45.72 22.56 13.12
C LYS A 770 -46.49 21.49 12.32
N ALA A 771 -46.03 20.23 12.34
CA ALA A 771 -46.64 19.14 11.57
C ALA A 771 -47.86 18.56 12.29
N SER A 772 -48.92 18.24 11.53
CA SER A 772 -50.09 17.53 12.03
C SER A 772 -49.75 16.11 12.52
N THR A 773 -50.62 15.49 13.31
CA THR A 773 -50.42 14.10 13.80
C THR A 773 -50.26 13.10 12.65
N ALA A 774 -51.01 13.27 11.56
CA ALA A 774 -50.84 12.50 10.32
C ALA A 774 -49.48 12.77 9.66
N GLY A 775 -49.05 14.03 9.57
CA GLY A 775 -47.73 14.39 9.01
C GLY A 775 -46.55 13.81 9.80
N ARG A 776 -46.68 13.71 11.13
CA ARG A 776 -45.67 13.06 12.00
C ARG A 776 -45.62 11.55 11.78
N LEU A 777 -46.77 10.88 11.65
CA LEU A 777 -46.88 9.45 11.33
C LEU A 777 -46.26 9.12 9.97
N VAL A 778 -46.56 9.90 8.93
CA VAL A 778 -45.99 9.75 7.58
C VAL A 778 -44.47 9.97 7.61
N ALA A 779 -43.98 10.98 8.33
CA ALA A 779 -42.55 11.22 8.47
C ALA A 779 -41.82 10.08 9.20
N SER A 780 -42.41 9.55 10.29
CA SER A 780 -41.85 8.38 10.98
C SER A 780 -41.88 7.12 10.14
N ALA A 781 -42.96 6.89 9.37
CA ALA A 781 -43.06 5.76 8.44
C ALA A 781 -42.04 5.88 7.30
N GLY A 782 -41.83 7.10 6.76
CA GLY A 782 -40.81 7.37 5.75
C GLY A 782 -39.38 7.15 6.26
N ILE A 783 -39.08 7.55 7.50
CA ILE A 783 -37.79 7.26 8.14
C ILE A 783 -37.61 5.75 8.34
N ALA A 784 -38.64 5.04 8.82
CA ALA A 784 -38.60 3.58 8.98
C ALA A 784 -38.40 2.86 7.65
N LEU A 785 -39.07 3.29 6.57
CA LEU A 785 -38.89 2.80 5.20
C LEU A 785 -37.48 3.09 4.67
N LEU A 786 -36.93 4.27 4.93
CA LEU A 786 -35.54 4.60 4.56
C LEU A 786 -34.53 3.73 5.30
N ILE A 787 -34.72 3.49 6.60
CA ILE A 787 -33.88 2.58 7.39
C ILE A 787 -34.02 1.15 6.87
N ALA A 788 -35.23 0.68 6.60
CA ALA A 788 -35.48 -0.63 6.04
C ALA A 788 -34.83 -0.78 4.64
N ALA A 789 -34.99 0.22 3.76
CA ALA A 789 -34.35 0.25 2.44
C ALA A 789 -32.81 0.28 2.54
N LEU A 790 -32.26 1.00 3.52
CA LEU A 790 -30.81 1.02 3.78
C LEU A 790 -30.31 -0.35 4.26
N VAL A 791 -31.03 -0.98 5.20
CA VAL A 791 -30.72 -2.33 5.70
C VAL A 791 -30.81 -3.37 4.59
N LEU A 792 -31.88 -3.33 3.78
CA LEU A 792 -32.07 -4.21 2.62
C LEU A 792 -30.99 -3.98 1.56
N SER A 793 -30.62 -2.73 1.28
CA SER A 793 -29.53 -2.38 0.36
C SER A 793 -28.17 -2.93 0.83
N LEU A 794 -27.86 -2.79 2.12
CA LEU A 794 -26.65 -3.37 2.73
C LEU A 794 -26.66 -4.91 2.73
N GLN A 795 -27.82 -5.54 2.82
CA GLN A 795 -27.96 -7.00 2.73
C GLN A 795 -27.88 -7.52 1.29
N SER A 796 -28.40 -6.78 0.30
CA SER A 796 -28.37 -7.16 -1.13
C SER A 796 -26.95 -7.31 -1.68
N GLN A 797 -25.96 -6.64 -1.06
CA GLN A 797 -24.55 -6.76 -1.42
C GLN A 797 -24.02 -8.19 -1.27
N LYS A 798 -24.57 -9.01 -0.37
CA LYS A 798 -24.15 -10.42 -0.20
C LYS A 798 -24.44 -11.28 -1.43
N LYS A 799 -25.44 -10.91 -2.23
CA LYS A 799 -25.88 -11.65 -3.43
C LYS A 799 -25.31 -11.06 -4.72
N ALA A 800 -24.84 -9.81 -4.70
CA ALA A 800 -24.46 -9.05 -5.89
C ALA A 800 -22.98 -9.21 -6.32
N LEU A 801 -22.13 -9.88 -5.54
CA LEU A 801 -20.72 -10.11 -5.91
C LEU A 801 -20.47 -11.42 -6.66
N ARG A 802 -21.45 -12.32 -6.71
CA ARG A 802 -21.30 -13.64 -7.36
C ARG A 802 -22.46 -13.82 -8.35
N PRO A 803 -22.21 -13.79 -9.67
CA PRO A 803 -23.15 -14.34 -10.63
C PRO A 803 -23.39 -15.81 -10.25
N ALA A 804 -24.64 -16.19 -10.01
CA ALA A 804 -24.96 -17.60 -9.81
C ALA A 804 -24.64 -18.35 -11.12
N GLY A 805 -24.03 -19.53 -11.03
CA GLY A 805 -23.71 -20.35 -12.21
C GLY A 805 -22.36 -20.07 -12.88
N GLU A 806 -21.51 -19.20 -12.33
CA GLU A 806 -20.17 -18.94 -12.88
C GLU A 806 -19.07 -19.54 -11.98
N LEU A 807 -18.20 -20.35 -12.57
CA LEU A 807 -16.97 -20.83 -11.95
C LEU A 807 -15.87 -19.78 -12.13
N ALA A 808 -15.18 -19.40 -11.05
CA ALA A 808 -13.98 -18.59 -11.13
C ALA A 808 -12.80 -19.27 -10.44
N VAL A 809 -11.72 -19.52 -11.18
CA VAL A 809 -10.47 -20.09 -10.67
C VAL A 809 -9.37 -19.03 -10.75
N THR A 810 -8.74 -18.70 -9.64
CA THR A 810 -7.65 -17.71 -9.57
C THR A 810 -6.37 -18.37 -9.10
N ILE A 811 -5.37 -18.47 -9.99
CA ILE A 811 -4.02 -18.93 -9.68
C ILE A 811 -3.24 -17.73 -9.16
N LEU A 812 -2.88 -17.74 -7.88
CA LEU A 812 -2.28 -16.58 -7.22
C LEU A 812 -0.79 -16.48 -7.53
N SER A 813 -0.32 -15.25 -7.75
CA SER A 813 1.11 -14.93 -7.85
C SER A 813 1.73 -14.84 -6.46
N VAL A 814 2.08 -16.00 -5.91
CA VAL A 814 2.76 -16.11 -4.61
C VAL A 814 4.27 -15.99 -4.79
N GLY A 815 4.99 -15.62 -3.72
CA GLY A 815 6.43 -15.39 -3.78
C GLY A 815 7.20 -16.59 -4.35
N TYR A 816 6.89 -17.80 -3.87
CA TYR A 816 7.24 -19.09 -4.44
C TYR A 816 6.30 -20.15 -3.85
N GLY A 817 5.89 -21.14 -4.65
CA GLY A 817 4.92 -22.16 -4.26
C GLY A 817 3.59 -22.06 -5.01
N SER A 818 2.56 -22.74 -4.50
CA SER A 818 1.22 -22.80 -5.10
C SER A 818 0.15 -22.26 -4.16
N ALA A 819 -0.82 -21.56 -4.75
CA ALA A 819 -2.08 -21.20 -4.10
C ALA A 819 -3.13 -20.90 -5.18
N VAL A 820 -4.15 -21.75 -5.29
CA VAL A 820 -5.24 -21.64 -6.25
C VAL A 820 -6.56 -21.46 -5.51
N LEU A 821 -7.23 -20.34 -5.75
CA LEU A 821 -8.56 -20.06 -5.20
C LEU A 821 -9.62 -20.47 -6.21
N VAL A 822 -10.56 -21.29 -5.78
CA VAL A 822 -11.70 -21.76 -6.57
C VAL A 822 -12.98 -21.21 -5.95
N GLU A 823 -13.67 -20.37 -6.71
CA GLU A 823 -15.03 -19.91 -6.41
C GLU A 823 -15.97 -20.73 -7.30
N ALA A 824 -16.54 -21.78 -6.72
CA ALA A 824 -17.37 -22.76 -7.42
C ALA A 824 -18.73 -22.16 -7.82
N PRO A 825 -19.36 -22.67 -8.89
CA PRO A 825 -20.63 -22.14 -9.42
C PRO A 825 -21.82 -22.29 -8.44
N ASP A 826 -21.72 -23.22 -7.47
CA ASP A 826 -22.66 -23.41 -6.37
C ASP A 826 -22.47 -22.42 -5.20
N GLY A 827 -21.44 -21.56 -5.29
CA GLY A 827 -21.10 -20.56 -4.30
C GLY A 827 -20.06 -20.99 -3.26
N ARG A 828 -19.52 -22.21 -3.34
CA ARG A 828 -18.42 -22.64 -2.45
C ARG A 828 -17.12 -21.91 -2.75
N ALA A 829 -16.31 -21.66 -1.72
CA ALA A 829 -14.96 -21.13 -1.82
C ALA A 829 -13.96 -22.19 -1.33
N ILE A 830 -13.13 -22.70 -2.25
CA ILE A 830 -12.15 -23.74 -1.99
C ILE A 830 -10.76 -23.16 -2.24
N LEU A 831 -9.83 -23.36 -1.30
CA LEU A 831 -8.43 -22.98 -1.47
C LEU A 831 -7.59 -24.24 -1.66
N ILE A 832 -6.83 -24.30 -2.74
CA ILE A 832 -5.87 -25.38 -3.03
C ILE A 832 -4.47 -24.82 -2.79
N ASP A 833 -3.74 -25.44 -1.88
CA ASP A 833 -2.42 -25.06 -1.35
C ASP A 833 -2.36 -23.70 -0.66
N ALA A 834 -1.36 -23.54 0.20
CA ALA A 834 -1.21 -22.43 1.13
C ALA A 834 0.13 -21.68 1.01
N ALA A 835 0.87 -21.91 -0.08
CA ALA A 835 2.17 -21.29 -0.36
C ALA A 835 3.25 -21.49 0.73
N PHE A 836 4.43 -20.90 0.49
CA PHE A 836 5.58 -20.95 1.40
C PHE A 836 5.53 -19.93 2.55
N VAL A 837 6.15 -20.26 3.68
CA VAL A 837 6.43 -19.35 4.79
C VAL A 837 7.92 -19.37 5.09
N GLN A 838 8.58 -18.25 4.78
CA GLN A 838 9.98 -18.03 5.07
C GLN A 838 10.14 -17.55 6.53
N THR A 839 10.94 -18.26 7.33
CA THR A 839 11.20 -17.93 8.76
C THR A 839 12.54 -17.21 9.00
N ASP A 840 13.43 -17.14 8.00
CA ASP A 840 14.76 -16.54 8.10
C ASP A 840 14.81 -15.06 7.64
N ARG A 841 15.95 -14.55 7.14
CA ARG A 841 16.42 -13.14 6.94
C ARG A 841 15.45 -12.11 6.34
N GLY A 842 14.23 -12.49 5.92
CA GLY A 842 13.16 -11.59 5.46
C GLY A 842 11.75 -11.90 6.00
N ARG A 843 11.59 -12.92 6.86
CA ARG A 843 10.35 -13.42 7.48
C ARG A 843 9.10 -13.16 6.65
N ARG A 844 9.02 -13.84 5.51
CA ARG A 844 7.99 -13.65 4.51
C ARG A 844 6.98 -14.79 4.58
N ASN A 845 5.81 -14.50 5.12
CA ASN A 845 4.65 -15.38 5.09
C ASN A 845 3.75 -15.01 3.90
N ASP A 846 3.75 -15.80 2.82
CA ASP A 846 2.94 -15.50 1.63
C ASP A 846 1.43 -15.73 1.87
N ALA A 847 1.04 -16.58 2.82
CA ALA A 847 -0.36 -16.67 3.25
C ALA A 847 -0.84 -15.35 3.88
N GLU A 848 0.00 -14.71 4.69
CA GLU A 848 -0.30 -13.42 5.33
C GLU A 848 -0.23 -12.23 4.37
N ARG A 849 0.67 -12.27 3.38
CA ARG A 849 0.95 -11.13 2.48
C ARG A 849 0.19 -11.17 1.16
N THR A 850 -0.24 -12.36 0.73
CA THR A 850 -0.85 -12.57 -0.60
C THR A 850 -2.22 -13.21 -0.47
N ILE A 851 -2.32 -14.40 0.15
CA ILE A 851 -3.57 -15.18 0.16
C ILE A 851 -4.66 -14.47 0.98
N LEU A 852 -4.41 -14.16 2.25
CA LEU A 852 -5.40 -13.54 3.13
C LEU A 852 -5.87 -12.15 2.64
N PRO A 853 -4.98 -11.24 2.18
CA PRO A 853 -5.41 -9.99 1.54
C PRO A 853 -6.28 -10.20 0.29
N HIS A 854 -5.99 -11.23 -0.52
CA HIS A 854 -6.81 -11.55 -1.69
C HIS A 854 -8.22 -11.99 -1.29
N LEU A 855 -8.32 -12.92 -0.34
CA LEU A 855 -9.60 -13.38 0.21
C LEU A 855 -10.39 -12.23 0.84
N CYS A 856 -9.73 -11.37 1.62
CA CYS A 856 -10.36 -10.20 2.23
C CYS A 856 -10.85 -9.17 1.20
N ALA A 857 -10.10 -8.96 0.11
CA ALA A 857 -10.48 -8.07 -0.97
C ALA A 857 -11.68 -8.61 -1.76
N LYS A 858 -11.78 -9.95 -1.95
CA LYS A 858 -12.95 -10.63 -2.51
C LYS A 858 -14.11 -10.82 -1.51
N GLN A 859 -13.94 -10.36 -0.27
CA GLN A 859 -14.91 -10.50 0.83
C GLN A 859 -15.25 -11.95 1.20
N ILE A 860 -14.33 -12.89 0.94
CA ILE A 860 -14.41 -14.28 1.36
C ILE A 860 -14.06 -14.34 2.85
N LYS A 861 -15.01 -14.83 3.66
CA LYS A 861 -14.91 -14.85 5.14
C LYS A 861 -14.77 -16.25 5.73
N HIS A 862 -14.94 -17.26 4.89
CA HIS A 862 -15.03 -18.67 5.23
C HIS A 862 -14.64 -19.46 3.97
N LEU A 863 -14.00 -20.62 4.16
CA LEU A 863 -13.70 -21.58 3.12
C LEU A 863 -14.46 -22.87 3.39
N ASP A 864 -15.12 -23.38 2.37
CA ASP A 864 -15.76 -24.69 2.42
C ASP A 864 -14.69 -25.80 2.49
N ALA A 865 -13.55 -25.60 1.81
CA ALA A 865 -12.42 -26.53 1.94
C ALA A 865 -11.04 -25.88 1.74
N LEU A 866 -10.05 -26.42 2.44
CA LEU A 866 -8.62 -26.22 2.19
C LEU A 866 -8.02 -27.56 1.72
N ILE A 867 -7.50 -27.61 0.49
CA ILE A 867 -6.87 -28.80 -0.09
C ILE A 867 -5.37 -28.59 -0.14
N LEU A 868 -4.58 -29.43 0.53
CA LEU A 868 -3.12 -29.40 0.45
C LEU A 868 -2.66 -30.56 -0.43
N THR A 869 -2.02 -30.27 -1.56
CA THR A 869 -1.77 -31.27 -2.60
C THR A 869 -0.52 -32.10 -2.36
N SER A 870 0.48 -31.59 -1.65
CA SER A 870 1.73 -32.32 -1.33
C SER A 870 2.22 -31.94 0.06
N PRO A 871 3.15 -32.71 0.69
CA PRO A 871 3.78 -32.34 1.95
C PRO A 871 4.80 -31.18 1.81
N ALA A 872 5.08 -30.71 0.60
CA ALA A 872 6.13 -29.73 0.35
C ALA A 872 5.86 -28.41 1.10
N PRO A 873 6.88 -27.78 1.73
CA PRO A 873 6.71 -26.52 2.46
C PRO A 873 6.11 -25.39 1.61
N GLU A 874 6.43 -25.35 0.32
CA GLU A 874 5.92 -24.39 -0.66
C GLU A 874 4.42 -24.56 -0.98
N ARG A 875 3.78 -25.58 -0.42
CA ARG A 875 2.33 -25.82 -0.48
C ARG A 875 1.67 -25.83 0.89
N THR A 876 2.36 -26.30 1.93
CA THR A 876 1.75 -26.54 3.26
C THR A 876 2.08 -25.50 4.31
N ALA A 877 3.20 -24.79 4.20
CA ALA A 877 3.72 -23.98 5.30
C ALA A 877 2.76 -22.84 5.71
N GLY A 878 2.00 -22.29 4.77
CA GLY A 878 1.01 -21.25 5.06
C GLY A 878 -0.29 -21.74 5.70
N ALA A 879 -0.54 -23.06 5.76
CA ALA A 879 -1.81 -23.62 6.22
C ALA A 879 -2.13 -23.22 7.67
N ALA A 880 -1.14 -23.23 8.57
CA ALA A 880 -1.31 -22.77 9.95
C ALA A 880 -1.82 -21.32 10.01
N THR A 881 -1.33 -20.45 9.12
CA THR A 881 -1.73 -19.04 9.05
C THR A 881 -3.18 -18.91 8.57
N ILE A 882 -3.57 -19.67 7.54
CA ILE A 882 -4.96 -19.69 7.05
C ILE A 882 -5.91 -20.16 8.15
N LEU A 883 -5.60 -21.30 8.79
CA LEU A 883 -6.38 -21.87 9.88
C LEU A 883 -6.34 -21.03 11.16
N GLN A 884 -5.46 -20.04 11.29
CA GLN A 884 -5.48 -19.12 12.43
C GLN A 884 -6.55 -18.03 12.24
N TYR A 885 -6.72 -17.53 11.02
CA TYR A 885 -7.53 -16.34 10.74
C TYR A 885 -8.87 -16.60 10.07
N LEU A 886 -9.00 -17.70 9.35
CA LEU A 886 -10.17 -18.04 8.56
C LEU A 886 -10.89 -19.25 9.14
N ASP A 887 -12.20 -19.29 8.92
CA ASP A 887 -13.00 -20.46 9.21
C ASP A 887 -12.96 -21.41 8.01
N VAL A 888 -12.75 -22.70 8.27
CA VAL A 888 -12.57 -23.73 7.24
C VAL A 888 -13.37 -24.96 7.67
N ASP A 889 -14.29 -25.44 6.84
CA ASP A 889 -15.10 -26.61 7.19
C ASP A 889 -14.31 -27.91 7.02
N GLU A 890 -13.63 -28.05 5.87
CA GLU A 890 -12.94 -29.28 5.50
C GLU A 890 -11.46 -29.07 5.15
N LEU A 891 -10.58 -29.92 5.68
CA LEU A 891 -9.15 -29.98 5.37
C LEU A 891 -8.80 -31.30 4.66
N LEU A 892 -8.49 -31.21 3.38
CA LEU A 892 -8.17 -32.34 2.51
C LEU A 892 -6.67 -32.41 2.28
N LEU A 893 -6.03 -33.56 2.53
CA LEU A 893 -4.59 -33.72 2.33
C LEU A 893 -4.19 -35.18 2.08
N PRO A 894 -3.12 -35.45 1.31
CA PRO A 894 -2.61 -36.82 1.14
C PRO A 894 -2.08 -37.34 2.48
N ALA A 895 -2.09 -38.66 2.67
CA ALA A 895 -1.64 -39.29 3.90
C ALA A 895 -0.21 -38.86 4.32
N ALA A 896 0.72 -38.73 3.37
CA ALA A 896 2.07 -38.22 3.65
C ALA A 896 2.14 -36.80 4.20
N ALA A 897 1.17 -35.93 3.88
CA ALA A 897 1.13 -34.58 4.43
C ALA A 897 0.66 -34.55 5.89
N ARG A 898 -0.03 -35.60 6.37
CA ARG A 898 -0.58 -35.63 7.74
C ARG A 898 0.52 -35.60 8.80
N SER A 899 1.59 -36.38 8.61
CA SER A 899 2.73 -36.41 9.54
C SER A 899 3.47 -35.06 9.62
N VAL A 900 3.55 -34.33 8.50
CA VAL A 900 4.13 -32.97 8.44
C VAL A 900 3.28 -31.97 9.23
N LEU A 901 1.95 -32.10 9.17
CA LEU A 901 1.03 -31.23 9.90
C LEU A 901 0.98 -31.54 11.40
N GLU A 902 1.21 -32.80 11.81
CA GLU A 902 1.21 -33.27 13.20
C GLU A 902 2.38 -32.73 14.05
N GLY A 903 3.47 -32.29 13.41
CA GLY A 903 4.70 -31.86 14.09
C GLY A 903 4.82 -30.38 14.47
N GLY A 904 3.77 -29.55 14.35
CA GLY A 904 3.95 -28.09 14.43
C GLY A 904 2.73 -27.24 14.83
N ALA A 905 2.74 -25.97 14.44
CA ALA A 905 1.68 -25.00 14.76
C ALA A 905 0.30 -25.41 14.20
N THR A 906 0.28 -26.10 13.05
CA THR A 906 -0.97 -26.60 12.45
C THR A 906 -1.63 -27.67 13.30
N ALA A 907 -0.88 -28.63 13.85
CA ALA A 907 -1.41 -29.64 14.78
C ALA A 907 -2.10 -29.01 15.99
N ARG A 908 -1.47 -28.00 16.60
CA ARG A 908 -2.04 -27.27 17.75
C ARG A 908 -3.37 -26.62 17.38
N LEU A 909 -3.45 -26.00 16.21
CA LEU A 909 -4.69 -25.37 15.72
C LEU A 909 -5.79 -26.40 15.42
N LEU A 910 -5.44 -27.56 14.87
CA LEU A 910 -6.39 -28.64 14.61
C LEU A 910 -6.95 -29.23 15.91
N ASP A 911 -6.09 -29.46 16.92
CA ASP A 911 -6.55 -29.87 18.26
C ASP A 911 -7.42 -28.80 18.94
N GLU A 912 -7.01 -27.53 18.82
CA GLU A 912 -7.78 -26.40 19.33
C GLU A 912 -9.17 -26.32 18.68
N ARG A 913 -9.28 -26.52 17.36
CA ARG A 913 -10.52 -26.46 16.58
C ARG A 913 -11.33 -27.76 16.56
N SER A 914 -11.03 -28.68 17.47
CA SER A 914 -11.77 -29.94 17.56
C SER A 914 -13.21 -29.75 18.09
N PRO A 915 -14.17 -30.61 17.69
CA PRO A 915 -15.55 -30.57 18.17
C PRO A 915 -15.68 -30.80 19.69
N ARG A 916 -14.61 -31.21 20.37
CA ARG A 916 -14.56 -31.42 21.82
C ARG A 916 -14.53 -30.09 22.60
N ARG A 917 -14.13 -28.97 22.00
CA ARG A 917 -13.97 -27.69 22.72
C ARG A 917 -15.23 -26.81 22.65
N LEU A 918 -15.72 -26.37 23.81
CA LEU A 918 -16.95 -25.55 23.94
C LEU A 918 -16.93 -24.28 23.08
N LYS A 919 -15.79 -23.57 23.02
CA LYS A 919 -15.65 -22.33 22.23
C LYS A 919 -15.92 -22.54 20.73
N HIS A 920 -15.52 -23.68 20.18
CA HIS A 920 -15.71 -24.02 18.75
C HIS A 920 -17.11 -24.54 18.44
N ARG A 921 -17.78 -25.18 19.41
CA ARG A 921 -19.22 -25.50 19.29
C ARG A 921 -20.09 -24.25 19.29
N LEU A 922 -19.72 -23.24 20.09
CA LEU A 922 -20.44 -21.97 20.15
C LEU A 922 -20.22 -21.12 18.89
N SER A 923 -19.02 -21.15 18.30
CA SER A 923 -18.72 -20.46 17.04
C SER A 923 -19.13 -21.25 15.79
N ALA A 924 -19.33 -22.57 15.89
CA ALA A 924 -19.54 -23.51 14.78
C ALA A 924 -18.37 -23.55 13.77
N THR A 925 -17.14 -23.61 14.28
CA THR A 925 -15.89 -23.51 13.49
C THR A 925 -15.03 -24.78 13.59
N THR A 926 -15.67 -25.95 13.55
CA THR A 926 -15.01 -27.26 13.65
C THR A 926 -14.48 -27.71 12.30
N ILE A 927 -13.26 -28.24 12.27
CA ILE A 927 -12.61 -28.70 11.02
C ILE A 927 -12.72 -30.22 10.92
N GLU A 928 -13.24 -30.72 9.80
CA GLU A 928 -13.16 -32.13 9.43
C GLU A 928 -11.90 -32.36 8.56
N SER A 929 -11.12 -33.41 8.84
CA SER A 929 -9.92 -33.74 8.06
C SER A 929 -10.01 -35.14 7.48
N ARG A 930 -9.84 -35.26 6.16
CA ARG A 930 -9.81 -36.54 5.44
C ARG A 930 -8.68 -36.58 4.40
N SER A 931 -8.36 -37.79 3.96
CA SER A 931 -7.33 -38.05 2.94
C SER A 931 -7.99 -38.68 1.72
N PRO A 932 -8.29 -37.90 0.67
CA PRO A 932 -8.93 -38.43 -0.52
C PRO A 932 -7.97 -39.27 -1.36
N VAL A 933 -8.51 -40.26 -2.08
CA VAL A 933 -7.76 -41.15 -2.98
C VAL A 933 -8.33 -41.16 -4.40
N ALA A 934 -7.56 -41.70 -5.36
CA ALA A 934 -7.95 -41.78 -6.75
C ALA A 934 -9.32 -42.45 -6.95
N GLY A 935 -10.18 -41.83 -7.76
CA GLY A 935 -11.55 -42.27 -8.05
C GLY A 935 -12.63 -41.56 -7.23
N GLU A 936 -12.27 -40.82 -6.18
CA GLU A 936 -13.22 -39.98 -5.44
C GLU A 936 -13.63 -38.74 -6.23
N ARG A 937 -14.92 -38.37 -6.10
CA ARG A 937 -15.47 -37.10 -6.58
C ARG A 937 -15.82 -36.22 -5.40
N LEU A 938 -15.20 -35.04 -5.35
CA LEU A 938 -15.42 -34.05 -4.32
C LEU A 938 -16.37 -32.96 -4.85
N PHE A 939 -17.19 -32.42 -3.94
CA PHE A 939 -18.08 -31.28 -4.20
C PHE A 939 -19.08 -31.46 -5.36
N GLU A 940 -19.48 -32.70 -5.67
CA GLU A 940 -20.40 -33.01 -6.78
C GLU A 940 -21.75 -32.30 -6.64
N THR A 941 -22.13 -31.55 -7.66
CA THR A 941 -23.38 -30.78 -7.72
C THR A 941 -23.78 -30.49 -9.17
N ILE A 942 -25.00 -30.00 -9.38
CA ILE A 942 -25.50 -29.54 -10.69
C ILE A 942 -25.85 -28.06 -10.57
N CYS A 943 -25.22 -27.23 -11.40
CA CYS A 943 -25.42 -25.78 -11.46
C CYS A 943 -25.86 -25.39 -12.88
N ASP A 944 -26.99 -24.70 -13.01
CA ASP A 944 -27.55 -24.26 -14.30
C ASP A 944 -27.61 -25.35 -15.38
N GLY A 945 -27.89 -26.59 -14.96
CA GLY A 945 -27.98 -27.76 -15.84
C GLY A 945 -26.64 -28.40 -16.21
N GLN A 946 -25.51 -27.86 -15.73
CA GLN A 946 -24.16 -28.39 -15.93
C GLN A 946 -23.63 -29.06 -14.65
N PRO A 947 -22.96 -30.22 -14.75
CA PRO A 947 -22.32 -30.85 -13.59
C PRO A 947 -21.07 -30.07 -13.17
N PHE A 948 -20.88 -29.90 -11.86
CA PHE A 948 -19.65 -29.41 -11.25
C PHE A 948 -19.12 -30.42 -10.24
N HIS A 949 -17.86 -30.81 -10.36
CA HIS A 949 -17.18 -31.68 -9.38
C HIS A 949 -15.65 -31.56 -9.51
N VAL A 950 -14.94 -32.02 -8.47
CA VAL A 950 -13.48 -32.16 -8.48
C VAL A 950 -13.13 -33.64 -8.35
N GLU A 951 -12.58 -34.22 -9.42
CA GLU A 951 -12.11 -35.60 -9.48
C GLU A 951 -10.69 -35.71 -8.89
N VAL A 952 -10.46 -36.75 -8.10
CA VAL A 952 -9.14 -37.10 -7.58
C VAL A 952 -8.57 -38.19 -8.49
N LEU A 953 -7.48 -37.89 -9.19
CA LEU A 953 -6.81 -38.82 -10.11
C LEU A 953 -5.63 -39.55 -9.46
N GLY A 954 -5.15 -39.03 -8.33
CA GLY A 954 -4.05 -39.59 -7.54
C GLY A 954 -4.05 -38.99 -6.13
N PRO A 955 -3.48 -39.67 -5.13
CA PRO A 955 -2.74 -40.92 -5.23
C PRO A 955 -3.64 -42.17 -5.32
N ALA A 956 -3.11 -43.26 -5.88
CA ALA A 956 -3.78 -44.55 -5.85
C ALA A 956 -3.97 -45.04 -4.40
N PRO A 957 -5.03 -45.81 -4.09
CA PRO A 957 -5.25 -46.35 -2.74
C PRO A 957 -4.01 -47.10 -2.22
N GLY A 958 -3.50 -46.70 -1.04
CA GLY A 958 -2.30 -47.28 -0.43
C GLY A 958 -0.96 -46.70 -0.88
N ASN A 959 -0.94 -45.76 -1.85
CA ASN A 959 0.25 -45.01 -2.21
C ASN A 959 0.33 -43.68 -1.46
N ASP A 960 0.63 -43.76 -0.17
CA ASP A 960 0.56 -42.62 0.75
C ASP A 960 1.58 -41.50 0.42
N ALA A 961 2.62 -41.79 -0.36
CA ALA A 961 3.71 -40.88 -0.69
C ALA A 961 3.47 -39.98 -1.91
N ALA A 962 2.48 -40.31 -2.76
CA ALA A 962 2.20 -39.52 -3.96
C ALA A 962 1.34 -38.28 -3.65
N PRO A 963 1.57 -37.15 -4.37
CA PRO A 963 0.76 -35.96 -4.19
C PRO A 963 -0.67 -36.16 -4.73
N LEU A 964 -1.59 -35.30 -4.29
CA LEU A 964 -2.93 -35.22 -4.85
C LEU A 964 -2.89 -34.63 -6.25
N VAL A 965 -3.47 -35.36 -7.20
CA VAL A 965 -3.71 -34.92 -8.57
C VAL A 965 -5.19 -34.65 -8.72
N LEU A 966 -5.56 -33.41 -9.05
CA LEU A 966 -6.94 -32.97 -9.07
C LEU A 966 -7.35 -32.58 -10.49
N ARG A 967 -8.55 -32.97 -10.89
CA ARG A 967 -9.20 -32.51 -12.11
C ARG A 967 -10.54 -31.87 -11.77
N MET A 968 -10.67 -30.58 -12.04
CA MET A 968 -11.90 -29.86 -11.86
C MET A 968 -12.70 -29.86 -13.16
N VAL A 969 -14.00 -30.13 -13.07
CA VAL A 969 -14.92 -30.19 -14.21
C VAL A 969 -16.13 -29.30 -13.95
N TYR A 970 -16.49 -28.46 -14.93
CA TYR A 970 -17.76 -27.72 -14.96
C TYR A 970 -18.33 -27.71 -16.37
N GLY A 971 -19.38 -28.51 -16.63
CA GLY A 971 -19.91 -28.68 -17.98
C GLY A 971 -18.84 -29.14 -18.97
N ASN A 972 -18.55 -28.31 -19.99
CA ASN A 972 -17.51 -28.55 -20.99
C ASN A 972 -16.12 -28.08 -20.59
N PHE A 973 -16.00 -27.34 -19.49
CA PHE A 973 -14.72 -26.84 -18.99
C PHE A 973 -14.06 -27.86 -18.06
N ALA A 974 -12.77 -28.12 -18.27
CA ALA A 974 -11.96 -28.93 -17.38
C ALA A 974 -10.59 -28.29 -17.12
N MET A 975 -10.10 -28.42 -15.89
CA MET A 975 -8.78 -27.94 -15.48
C MET A 975 -8.03 -29.03 -14.69
N LEU A 976 -6.77 -29.27 -15.04
CA LEU A 976 -5.91 -30.25 -14.38
C LEU A 976 -4.86 -29.58 -13.50
N LEU A 977 -4.75 -30.06 -12.25
CA LEU A 977 -3.76 -29.65 -11.26
C LEU A 977 -2.89 -30.85 -10.89
N PRO A 978 -1.74 -31.05 -11.56
CA PRO A 978 -0.87 -32.19 -11.33
C PRO A 978 -0.05 -32.12 -10.03
N SER A 979 0.05 -30.97 -9.35
CA SER A 979 0.93 -30.79 -8.18
C SER A 979 2.42 -31.07 -8.51
N ASP A 980 3.18 -31.63 -7.56
CA ASP A 980 4.64 -31.84 -7.65
C ASP A 980 5.04 -33.23 -8.17
N LEU A 981 4.37 -33.73 -9.21
CA LEU A 981 4.69 -35.06 -9.75
C LEU A 981 6.14 -35.15 -10.24
N THR A 982 6.86 -36.14 -9.72
CA THR A 982 8.16 -36.53 -10.27
C THR A 982 8.01 -37.07 -11.69
N PHE A 983 9.11 -37.14 -12.45
CA PHE A 983 9.07 -37.70 -13.81
C PHE A 983 8.44 -39.10 -13.87
N ASP A 984 8.77 -39.98 -12.93
CA ASP A 984 8.19 -41.33 -12.85
C ASP A 984 6.69 -41.30 -12.53
N GLN A 985 6.28 -40.41 -11.63
CA GLN A 985 4.87 -40.24 -11.26
C GLN A 985 4.04 -39.67 -12.42
N GLN A 986 4.61 -38.77 -13.22
CA GLN A 986 3.96 -38.25 -14.44
C GLN A 986 3.73 -39.37 -15.46
N GLN A 987 4.74 -40.21 -15.71
CA GLN A 987 4.57 -41.36 -16.60
C GLN A 987 3.58 -42.39 -16.04
N ALA A 988 3.59 -42.62 -14.73
CA ALA A 988 2.62 -43.50 -14.07
C ALA A 988 1.19 -42.98 -14.19
N LEU A 989 0.98 -41.67 -14.09
CA LEU A 989 -0.33 -41.04 -14.29
C LEU A 989 -0.85 -41.25 -15.72
N ILE A 990 -0.01 -41.03 -16.73
CA ILE A 990 -0.36 -41.27 -18.15
C ILE A 990 -0.76 -42.73 -18.40
N LYS A 991 -0.09 -43.68 -17.72
CA LYS A 991 -0.36 -45.11 -17.88
C LYS A 991 -1.61 -45.58 -17.10
N SER A 992 -1.92 -44.94 -15.97
CA SER A 992 -2.98 -45.38 -15.06
C SER A 992 -4.33 -44.71 -15.29
N VAL A 993 -4.34 -43.50 -15.86
CA VAL A 993 -5.56 -42.73 -16.11
C VAL A 993 -5.90 -42.76 -17.61
N PRO A 994 -7.14 -43.11 -18.00
CA PRO A 994 -7.57 -43.07 -19.39
C PRO A 994 -7.34 -41.69 -20.04
N ALA A 995 -6.95 -41.67 -21.31
CA ALA A 995 -6.65 -40.41 -22.02
C ALA A 995 -7.80 -39.40 -22.00
N GLU A 996 -9.06 -39.86 -22.06
CA GLU A 996 -10.26 -39.01 -21.98
C GLU A 996 -10.42 -38.33 -20.62
N GLN A 997 -9.97 -38.98 -19.54
CA GLN A 997 -9.99 -38.43 -18.18
C GLN A 997 -8.82 -37.48 -17.92
N LEU A 998 -7.77 -37.50 -18.75
CA LEU A 998 -6.67 -36.54 -18.67
C LEU A 998 -6.94 -35.25 -19.44
N ARG A 999 -7.91 -35.24 -20.37
CA ARG A 999 -8.23 -34.05 -21.17
C ARG A 999 -8.72 -32.90 -20.29
N ALA A 1000 -8.11 -31.74 -20.48
CA ALA A 1000 -8.46 -30.48 -19.82
C ALA A 1000 -8.20 -29.29 -20.75
N ASN A 1001 -8.98 -28.22 -20.62
CA ASN A 1001 -8.72 -26.95 -21.32
C ASN A 1001 -7.49 -26.26 -20.72
N VAL A 1002 -7.42 -26.22 -19.39
CA VAL A 1002 -6.33 -25.57 -18.67
C VAL A 1002 -5.52 -26.59 -17.88
N ALA A 1003 -4.19 -26.48 -17.93
CA ALA A 1003 -3.29 -27.28 -17.11
C ALA A 1003 -2.32 -26.40 -16.32
N ILE A 1004 -2.09 -26.74 -15.05
CA ILE A 1004 -0.95 -26.20 -14.30
C ILE A 1004 0.28 -27.04 -14.61
N ALA A 1005 1.42 -26.41 -14.85
CA ALA A 1005 2.67 -27.13 -15.08
C ALA A 1005 3.12 -27.87 -13.80
N PRO A 1006 3.54 -29.14 -13.90
CA PRO A 1006 3.97 -29.92 -12.73
C PRO A 1006 5.21 -29.31 -12.07
N GLY A 1007 5.25 -29.34 -10.73
CA GLY A 1007 6.42 -28.96 -9.92
C GLY A 1007 6.94 -27.55 -10.19
N HIS A 1008 6.07 -26.58 -10.49
CA HIS A 1008 6.43 -25.19 -10.80
C HIS A 1008 7.28 -25.02 -12.09
N GLY A 1009 7.33 -26.04 -12.94
CA GLY A 1009 8.29 -26.13 -14.05
C GLY A 1009 9.72 -26.46 -13.60
N THR A 1010 9.90 -26.97 -12.38
CA THR A 1010 11.21 -27.31 -11.80
C THR A 1010 11.36 -28.80 -11.46
N THR A 1011 10.55 -29.65 -12.08
CA THR A 1011 10.63 -31.11 -11.94
C THR A 1011 12.04 -31.62 -12.27
N GLY A 1012 12.60 -32.45 -11.39
CA GLY A 1012 13.97 -32.97 -11.52
C GLY A 1012 15.04 -32.14 -10.79
N LEU A 1013 14.69 -30.99 -10.19
CA LEU A 1013 15.65 -30.17 -9.43
C LEU A 1013 16.30 -30.92 -8.25
N ALA A 1014 15.58 -31.86 -7.64
CA ALA A 1014 16.09 -32.70 -6.56
C ALA A 1014 17.34 -33.49 -7.00
N ASP A 1015 17.34 -33.98 -8.23
CA ASP A 1015 18.41 -34.81 -8.82
C ASP A 1015 19.64 -34.00 -9.24
N ILE A 1016 19.52 -32.67 -9.30
CA ILE A 1016 20.58 -31.77 -9.76
C ILE A 1016 21.52 -31.41 -8.60
N THR A 1017 22.78 -31.87 -8.67
CA THR A 1017 23.85 -31.51 -7.71
C THR A 1017 24.78 -30.42 -8.27
N ILE A 1018 25.26 -30.54 -9.51
CA ILE A 1018 26.15 -29.56 -10.18
C ILE A 1018 25.74 -29.43 -11.66
N GLY A 1019 25.42 -28.22 -12.11
CA GLY A 1019 25.02 -27.97 -13.51
C GLY A 1019 23.68 -28.62 -13.88
N ILE A 1020 23.08 -28.24 -15.01
CA ILE A 1020 21.92 -28.96 -15.54
C ILE A 1020 22.48 -30.10 -16.40
N PRO A 1021 22.05 -31.37 -16.19
CA PRO A 1021 22.46 -32.49 -17.03
C PRO A 1021 22.14 -32.25 -18.52
N ASP A 1022 23.02 -32.69 -19.41
CA ASP A 1022 22.87 -32.48 -20.86
C ASP A 1022 21.60 -33.16 -21.43
N ASP A 1023 21.12 -34.23 -20.79
CA ASP A 1023 19.91 -34.97 -21.16
C ASP A 1023 18.61 -34.36 -20.58
N MET A 1024 18.69 -33.30 -19.79
CA MET A 1024 17.54 -32.74 -19.07
C MET A 1024 16.46 -32.21 -20.02
N ASP A 1025 16.83 -31.54 -21.11
CA ASP A 1025 15.88 -31.01 -22.09
C ASP A 1025 15.10 -32.16 -22.76
N GLN A 1026 15.77 -33.27 -23.09
CA GLN A 1026 15.14 -34.47 -23.62
C GLN A 1026 14.18 -35.10 -22.59
N ARG A 1027 14.63 -35.26 -21.33
CA ARG A 1027 13.79 -35.80 -20.26
C ARG A 1027 12.54 -34.96 -20.04
N LEU A 1028 12.67 -33.62 -20.02
CA LEU A 1028 11.54 -32.69 -19.91
C LEU A 1028 10.57 -32.82 -21.09
N ALA A 1029 11.08 -32.94 -22.32
CA ALA A 1029 10.25 -33.11 -23.50
C ALA A 1029 9.47 -34.44 -23.48
N GLU A 1030 10.12 -35.54 -23.08
CA GLU A 1030 9.51 -36.87 -23.02
C GLU A 1030 8.49 -37.02 -21.88
N THR A 1031 8.73 -36.38 -20.74
CA THR A 1031 7.91 -36.53 -19.53
C THR A 1031 6.92 -35.39 -19.35
N THR A 1032 7.38 -34.19 -18.99
CA THR A 1032 6.52 -33.00 -18.82
C THR A 1032 5.81 -32.65 -20.12
N GLY A 1033 6.53 -32.61 -21.25
CA GLY A 1033 5.95 -32.40 -22.57
C GLY A 1033 5.01 -33.55 -22.98
N GLY A 1034 5.37 -34.80 -22.65
CA GLY A 1034 4.52 -35.97 -22.87
C GLY A 1034 3.20 -35.93 -22.09
N LEU A 1035 3.24 -35.52 -20.82
CA LEU A 1035 2.05 -35.32 -19.99
C LEU A 1035 1.18 -34.20 -20.54
N LEU A 1036 1.77 -33.05 -20.88
CA LEU A 1036 1.05 -31.92 -21.47
C LEU A 1036 0.39 -32.29 -22.82
N LYS A 1037 1.04 -33.13 -23.65
CA LYS A 1037 0.42 -33.69 -24.87
C LYS A 1037 -0.76 -34.62 -24.56
N ALA A 1038 -0.67 -35.45 -23.51
CA ALA A 1038 -1.76 -36.33 -23.11
C ALA A 1038 -2.97 -35.54 -22.60
N ILE A 1039 -2.73 -34.44 -21.87
CA ILE A 1039 -3.77 -33.51 -21.39
C ILE A 1039 -4.37 -32.70 -22.55
N ALA A 1040 -3.53 -32.29 -23.50
CA ALA A 1040 -3.84 -31.43 -24.64
C ALA A 1040 -4.62 -30.14 -24.27
N PRO A 1041 -4.08 -29.30 -23.37
CA PRO A 1041 -4.70 -28.04 -22.97
C PRO A 1041 -4.53 -26.97 -24.05
N ASP A 1042 -5.48 -26.05 -24.13
CA ASP A 1042 -5.35 -24.81 -24.90
C ASP A 1042 -4.68 -23.69 -24.08
N THR A 1043 -4.48 -23.89 -22.78
CA THR A 1043 -3.68 -23.00 -21.92
C THR A 1043 -2.87 -23.75 -20.86
N VAL A 1044 -1.60 -23.38 -20.69
CA VAL A 1044 -0.74 -23.86 -19.60
C VAL A 1044 -0.32 -22.71 -18.70
N VAL A 1045 -0.42 -22.90 -17.38
CA VAL A 1045 -0.01 -21.90 -16.39
C VAL A 1045 1.13 -22.44 -15.52
N PHE A 1046 2.22 -21.69 -15.44
CA PHE A 1046 3.34 -21.98 -14.55
C PHE A 1046 3.23 -21.15 -13.27
N GLU A 1047 3.15 -21.82 -12.12
CA GLU A 1047 3.23 -21.20 -10.80
C GLU A 1047 4.71 -21.01 -10.45
N PHE A 1048 5.28 -19.84 -10.72
CA PHE A 1048 6.70 -19.57 -10.46
C PHE A 1048 6.94 -18.20 -9.81
N GLY A 1049 8.12 -18.05 -9.20
CA GLY A 1049 8.46 -16.88 -8.39
C GLY A 1049 9.95 -16.77 -8.05
N ASN A 1050 10.28 -16.50 -6.79
CA ASN A 1050 11.66 -16.50 -6.28
C ASN A 1050 11.94 -17.80 -5.51
N PRO A 1051 12.54 -18.82 -6.14
CA PRO A 1051 12.77 -20.13 -5.50
C PRO A 1051 13.81 -20.09 -4.38
N ARG A 1052 14.63 -19.04 -4.28
CA ARG A 1052 15.78 -18.96 -3.39
C ARG A 1052 15.49 -19.28 -1.91
N PRO A 1053 14.36 -18.88 -1.30
CA PRO A 1053 14.05 -19.21 0.09
C PRO A 1053 13.86 -20.72 0.33
N VAL A 1054 13.43 -21.48 -0.69
CA VAL A 1054 13.17 -22.92 -0.57
C VAL A 1054 14.36 -23.73 -1.04
N VAL A 1055 14.93 -23.41 -2.21
CA VAL A 1055 15.97 -24.24 -2.84
C VAL A 1055 17.40 -23.77 -2.54
N GLY A 1056 17.55 -22.66 -1.80
CA GLY A 1056 18.84 -22.14 -1.37
C GLY A 1056 19.81 -21.85 -2.52
N MET A 1057 20.98 -22.48 -2.50
CA MET A 1057 22.04 -22.30 -3.51
C MET A 1057 21.65 -22.83 -4.89
N LYS A 1058 20.68 -23.75 -4.99
CA LYS A 1058 20.20 -24.31 -6.27
C LYS A 1058 19.30 -23.34 -7.06
N TYR A 1059 19.06 -22.12 -6.59
CA TYR A 1059 18.10 -21.19 -7.20
C TYR A 1059 18.40 -20.87 -8.67
N LYS A 1060 19.69 -20.79 -9.05
CA LYS A 1060 20.07 -20.57 -10.45
C LYS A 1060 19.66 -21.74 -11.34
N SER A 1061 19.86 -22.97 -10.86
CA SER A 1061 19.43 -24.19 -11.56
C SER A 1061 17.91 -24.24 -11.66
N ALA A 1062 17.18 -23.88 -10.61
CA ALA A 1062 15.72 -23.81 -10.63
C ALA A 1062 15.19 -22.82 -11.68
N VAL A 1063 15.76 -21.62 -11.79
CA VAL A 1063 15.37 -20.62 -12.80
C VAL A 1063 15.66 -21.12 -14.22
N LYS A 1064 16.82 -21.73 -14.45
CA LYS A 1064 17.16 -22.31 -15.75
C LYS A 1064 16.24 -23.47 -16.13
N LEU A 1065 15.94 -24.35 -15.17
CA LEU A 1065 15.06 -25.50 -15.36
C LEU A 1065 13.62 -25.07 -15.64
N HIS A 1066 13.13 -24.05 -14.95
CA HIS A 1066 11.85 -23.40 -15.28
C HIS A 1066 11.80 -22.91 -16.72
N GLY A 1067 12.84 -22.21 -17.19
CA GLY A 1067 12.95 -21.79 -18.59
C GLY A 1067 12.98 -22.96 -19.58
N ALA A 1068 13.67 -24.05 -19.26
CA ALA A 1068 13.70 -25.27 -20.07
C ALA A 1068 12.34 -25.97 -20.12
N SER A 1069 11.66 -26.11 -18.98
CA SER A 1069 10.33 -26.70 -18.89
C SER A 1069 9.28 -25.87 -19.65
N ARG A 1070 9.42 -24.54 -19.67
CA ARG A 1070 8.57 -23.65 -20.46
C ARG A 1070 8.75 -23.89 -21.96
N ARG A 1071 10.00 -23.95 -22.44
CA ARG A 1071 10.29 -24.29 -23.84
C ARG A 1071 9.75 -25.67 -24.22
N ALA A 1072 9.93 -26.68 -23.37
CA ALA A 1072 9.38 -28.01 -23.61
C ALA A 1072 7.84 -28.01 -23.71
N ALA A 1073 7.15 -27.10 -23.00
CA ALA A 1073 5.71 -26.92 -23.14
C ALA A 1073 5.33 -26.20 -24.45
N GLU A 1074 6.07 -25.15 -24.82
CA GLU A 1074 5.93 -24.42 -26.10
C GLU A 1074 6.10 -25.38 -27.31
N ASP A 1075 7.14 -26.22 -27.27
CA ASP A 1075 7.40 -27.23 -28.31
C ASP A 1075 6.34 -28.34 -28.34
N ALA A 1076 5.85 -28.75 -27.17
CA ALA A 1076 4.83 -29.78 -27.07
C ALA A 1076 3.45 -29.30 -27.53
N LEU A 1077 3.14 -28.02 -27.36
CA LEU A 1077 1.84 -27.40 -27.62
C LEU A 1077 1.98 -26.04 -28.34
N PRO A 1078 2.31 -26.00 -29.64
CA PRO A 1078 2.63 -24.76 -30.36
C PRO A 1078 1.47 -23.75 -30.45
N GLN A 1079 0.24 -24.20 -30.25
CA GLN A 1079 -0.98 -23.38 -30.33
C GLN A 1079 -1.55 -23.02 -28.95
N ALA A 1080 -0.95 -23.52 -27.86
CA ALA A 1080 -1.43 -23.25 -26.51
C ALA A 1080 -0.91 -21.91 -25.98
N ARG A 1081 -1.74 -21.22 -25.20
CA ARG A 1081 -1.33 -20.01 -24.48
C ARG A 1081 -0.55 -20.39 -23.24
N ILE A 1082 0.60 -19.75 -23.00
CA ILE A 1082 1.47 -20.08 -21.87
C ILE A 1082 1.66 -18.85 -20.99
N TYR A 1083 1.26 -18.96 -19.72
CA TYR A 1083 1.36 -17.91 -18.71
C TYR A 1083 2.28 -18.34 -17.57
N ALA A 1084 2.93 -17.39 -16.91
CA ALA A 1084 3.66 -17.61 -15.67
C ALA A 1084 3.34 -16.55 -14.62
N THR A 1085 3.13 -16.97 -13.38
CA THR A 1085 2.62 -16.07 -12.34
C THR A 1085 3.59 -14.94 -11.92
N ASP A 1086 4.90 -15.09 -12.19
CA ASP A 1086 5.89 -14.05 -11.92
C ASP A 1086 5.96 -12.99 -13.01
N THR A 1087 5.62 -13.33 -14.26
CA THR A 1087 5.59 -12.41 -15.41
C THR A 1087 4.22 -11.79 -15.63
N ASP A 1088 3.16 -12.57 -15.49
CA ASP A 1088 1.78 -12.20 -15.87
C ASP A 1088 0.90 -11.84 -14.65
N GLY A 1089 1.43 -12.06 -13.44
CA GLY A 1089 0.72 -11.88 -12.19
C GLY A 1089 -0.29 -13.00 -11.93
N ALA A 1090 -1.33 -12.73 -11.14
CA ALA A 1090 -2.39 -13.70 -10.91
C ALA A 1090 -3.17 -13.94 -12.21
N VAL A 1091 -3.41 -15.21 -12.52
CA VAL A 1091 -4.20 -15.64 -13.68
C VAL A 1091 -5.60 -16.00 -13.20
N THR A 1092 -6.62 -15.31 -13.71
CA THR A 1092 -8.03 -15.55 -13.35
C THR A 1092 -8.75 -16.17 -14.55
N ILE A 1093 -9.39 -17.30 -14.31
CA ILE A 1093 -10.18 -18.06 -15.28
C ILE A 1093 -11.63 -17.99 -14.84
N ARG A 1094 -12.53 -17.70 -15.77
CA ARG A 1094 -13.98 -17.64 -15.55
C ARG A 1094 -14.69 -18.52 -16.55
N SER A 1095 -15.64 -19.34 -16.10
CA SER A 1095 -16.39 -20.24 -16.96
C SER A 1095 -17.85 -20.29 -16.55
N ASP A 1096 -18.74 -20.29 -17.55
CA ASP A 1096 -20.18 -20.51 -17.43
C ASP A 1096 -20.56 -21.99 -17.63
N GLY A 1097 -19.57 -22.88 -17.79
CA GLY A 1097 -19.75 -24.30 -18.07
C GLY A 1097 -19.89 -24.64 -19.56
N VAL A 1098 -19.95 -23.64 -20.44
CA VAL A 1098 -19.95 -23.83 -21.91
C VAL A 1098 -18.62 -23.37 -22.51
N GLY A 1099 -18.13 -22.22 -22.08
CA GLY A 1099 -16.84 -21.65 -22.49
C GLY A 1099 -16.06 -21.08 -21.30
N TYR A 1100 -14.92 -20.48 -21.57
CA TYR A 1100 -14.15 -19.80 -20.53
C TYR A 1100 -13.42 -18.55 -21.04
N GLU A 1101 -13.28 -17.57 -20.16
CA GLU A 1101 -12.46 -16.38 -20.33
C GLU A 1101 -11.26 -16.43 -19.39
N LEU A 1102 -10.14 -15.85 -19.82
CA LEU A 1102 -8.91 -15.79 -19.04
C LEU A 1102 -8.39 -14.35 -19.03
N HIS A 1103 -8.04 -13.88 -17.83
CA HIS A 1103 -7.43 -12.58 -17.62
C HIS A 1103 -6.17 -12.70 -16.77
N ALA A 1104 -5.05 -12.25 -17.34
CA ALA A 1104 -3.81 -12.01 -16.60
C ALA A 1104 -3.81 -10.58 -16.03
N ARG A 1105 -3.24 -10.41 -14.83
CA ARG A 1105 -3.34 -9.15 -14.09
C ARG A 1105 -2.57 -8.00 -14.74
N TYR A 1106 -1.35 -8.26 -15.21
CA TYR A 1106 -0.53 -7.19 -15.79
C TYR A 1106 -1.01 -6.73 -17.17
N ASP A 1107 -1.79 -7.57 -17.86
CA ASP A 1107 -2.40 -7.26 -19.17
C ASP A 1107 -3.49 -6.16 -19.08
N ALA A 1108 -4.13 -6.00 -17.91
CA ALA A 1108 -5.27 -5.09 -17.74
C ALA A 1108 -4.92 -3.66 -17.30
N ASP A 1109 -3.78 -3.44 -16.63
CA ASP A 1109 -3.43 -2.15 -15.99
C ASP A 1109 -2.35 -1.37 -16.76
N VAL A 1110 -1.68 -2.00 -17.73
CA VAL A 1110 -0.57 -1.41 -18.48
C VAL A 1110 -1.08 -0.93 -19.83
N GLY A 1111 -1.84 0.16 -19.83
CA GLY A 1111 -2.07 1.00 -21.02
C GLY A 1111 -0.81 1.73 -21.52
N LEU A 1112 0.38 1.25 -21.16
CA LEU A 1112 1.62 1.53 -21.86
C LEU A 1112 1.76 0.38 -22.84
N ALA A 1113 1.61 0.63 -24.13
CA ALA A 1113 2.00 -0.32 -25.16
C ALA A 1113 3.35 -0.92 -24.75
N ASP A 1114 3.43 -2.25 -24.68
CA ASP A 1114 4.66 -2.97 -24.40
C ASP A 1114 5.81 -2.28 -25.14
N ALA A 1115 6.78 -1.77 -24.39
CA ALA A 1115 8.12 -1.74 -24.96
C ALA A 1115 8.44 -3.24 -25.17
N PRO A 1116 8.56 -3.71 -26.42
CA PRO A 1116 8.50 -5.13 -26.74
C PRO A 1116 9.48 -5.92 -25.86
N THR A 1117 8.92 -6.81 -25.04
CA THR A 1117 9.65 -7.86 -24.34
C THR A 1117 9.99 -8.99 -25.30
N SER A 1118 10.78 -8.72 -26.35
CA SER A 1118 11.45 -9.75 -27.15
C SER A 1118 12.19 -9.11 -28.33
N LEU A 1119 13.53 -9.18 -28.31
CA LEU A 1119 14.43 -9.36 -29.45
C LEU A 1119 15.78 -9.68 -28.79
N GLU A 1120 16.14 -10.95 -28.65
CA GLU A 1120 17.01 -11.61 -29.65
C GLU A 1120 18.13 -10.66 -30.08
N ILE A 1121 19.12 -10.50 -29.21
CA ILE A 1121 20.47 -10.16 -29.66
C ILE A 1121 21.27 -11.43 -29.41
N GLY A 1122 21.43 -12.24 -30.45
CA GLY A 1122 22.48 -13.23 -30.45
C GLY A 1122 23.81 -12.50 -30.40
N TRP A 1123 24.56 -12.68 -29.31
CA TRP A 1123 26.01 -12.85 -29.22
C TRP A 1123 26.36 -13.47 -27.87
#